data_AF-A0A401R7M4-F1
#
_entry.id   AF-A0A401R7M4-F1
#
_cell.length_a   1.000
_cell.length_b   1.000
_cell.length_c   1.000
_cell.angle_alpha   90.00
_cell.angle_beta   90.00
_cell.angle_gamma   90.00
#
_symmetry.space_group_name_H-M   'P 1'
#
loop_
_entity.id
_entity.type
_entity.pdbx_description
1 polymer ?
#
loop_
_entity_poly.entity_id
_entity_poly.type
_entity_poly.pdbx_seq_one_letter_code
_entity_poly.pdbx_strand_id
1 'polypeptide(L)'
;MLPGVAYLDMARLAGELAHGAPADGPRATRIEDVVWAAPVTLDDGPRRVRLRLTPGEDAATARFELVGVDERGERAVHGSGRLHFTAPAVDPAAGSTADPAADPEVGPAERRLDPSAVRARCTTVRTHEECYAVFTRHDFAYGPCLALLDEVAHGTDEALAVLSLPAALRDTAADYRFHPAVFDAALQAVGVFAADSADRPHLPYAIRAVELLGDATRARYAHVTRAGRGAVFDIRLADADGLVVARIDGFTLRPVPGAGPADGPGTGRPDTVGTGSYVPEWTPLPAAAPAAPRGTVLVLDASGTSGTDGADLAAAVEAGTGGAHAVLLPLRSAPDAARALERAATAAAGPDPVRVVHLAPRTGDAERALDVGFGAALEFCRGWTARRLGPLRYLYAHRTDSPHAALDEAMGGFARSVRLEQPHLHLTTLACADDRDPHTALLAELAADDGPVEVLADATGRRTRTWRAVTPPHSALPDAPFGTGGVHLVTGGTGHLGVLVAERIAARTAGTVVLVSRSEPGPDAAAAMARAAADGGRIVHLRADVSRRAEVDAVVRETRRRFGALTGVVHAAGVLRDGFVLRTTRADADAVLGPKVLGALWLDEATRDEPLAYFCAFSSLAAVLGGVGQSSYAYANAFLGAFLTARDAARHGGLRAGRSLAVDWPLWRDGGMTADAAAVAALREGLGMVPLQSTAALDAWERALAAGAPRVLVAQGDQDAVARALPGGDPGAAPAAPAGAAVPAATAAPAGTSAVVPEPAAGSGGRPSAAGPDLGPRTEEYLVGLLAEELRMPADQVDVDESFERYGIDSLLVMSLTRRLEEHFGPLSKTLFFEYLTVRELAGYFTAKHPEALAAALGTDAPGDADAAGSTAPPRPPAPRPRPPTPPVAPRPRGPRRPPTPRTTTPSRSSAWPVATRRPTPSTPSGATCARAPTASRRCRRTAGTTPGTTTRTRRRPAGPRRSGAASCPTRSPSTRCSSGCPRPRPTTSTPRSGCSSRRSGTCWRTPATPARRPTAAAPACSSA
;
A
#
# COMPACT_ATOMS: atom_id res chain seq x y z
N MET A 1 -29.03 1.21 17.57
CA MET A 1 -28.15 1.43 16.39
C MET A 1 -29.03 1.84 15.21
N LEU A 2 -28.56 2.71 14.31
CA LEU A 2 -29.29 3.08 13.09
C LEU A 2 -28.97 2.09 11.96
N PRO A 3 -29.98 1.41 11.36
CA PRO A 3 -29.79 0.46 10.26
C PRO A 3 -28.99 1.01 9.09
N GLY A 4 -28.09 0.19 8.53
CA GLY A 4 -27.22 0.59 7.41
C GLY A 4 -28.00 0.96 6.13
N VAL A 5 -29.17 0.35 5.93
CA VAL A 5 -30.05 0.64 4.79
C VAL A 5 -30.69 2.03 4.84
N ALA A 6 -30.78 2.66 6.02
CA ALA A 6 -31.24 4.04 6.12
C ALA A 6 -30.30 5.02 5.39
N TYR A 7 -29.04 4.62 5.17
CA TYR A 7 -28.04 5.45 4.50
C TYR A 7 -28.36 5.56 3.00
N LEU A 8 -29.08 4.59 2.42
CA LEU A 8 -29.53 4.57 1.03
C LEU A 8 -30.54 5.70 0.76
N ASP A 9 -31.58 5.81 1.59
CA ASP A 9 -32.60 6.85 1.38
C ASP A 9 -32.08 8.25 1.71
N MET A 10 -31.20 8.38 2.72
CA MET A 10 -30.48 9.62 2.97
C MET A 10 -29.62 10.03 1.76
N ALA A 11 -28.93 9.08 1.11
CA ALA A 11 -28.12 9.35 -0.08
C ALA A 11 -28.98 9.75 -1.27
N ARG A 12 -30.04 8.98 -1.57
CA ARG A 12 -31.04 9.32 -2.59
C ARG A 12 -31.56 10.74 -2.39
N LEU A 13 -32.11 11.04 -1.21
CA LEU A 13 -32.75 12.33 -0.92
C LEU A 13 -31.77 13.49 -1.04
N ALA A 14 -30.55 13.34 -0.50
CA ALA A 14 -29.51 14.36 -0.64
C ALA A 14 -29.11 14.57 -2.12
N GLY A 15 -29.02 13.49 -2.90
CA GLY A 15 -28.71 13.53 -4.33
C GLY A 15 -29.79 14.24 -5.14
N GLU A 16 -31.04 13.84 -4.99
CA GLU A 16 -32.18 14.47 -5.67
C GLU A 16 -32.30 15.97 -5.33
N LEU A 17 -32.09 16.34 -4.05
CA LEU A 17 -32.04 17.74 -3.61
C LEU A 17 -30.86 18.54 -4.18
N ALA A 18 -29.74 17.87 -4.53
CA ALA A 18 -28.60 18.52 -5.18
C ALA A 18 -28.84 18.80 -6.67
N HIS A 19 -29.71 18.02 -7.32
CA HIS A 19 -30.13 18.24 -8.72
C HIS A 19 -31.32 19.20 -8.87
N GLY A 20 -32.13 19.41 -7.84
CA GLY A 20 -33.20 20.42 -7.85
C GLY A 20 -34.36 20.13 -6.90
N ALA A 21 -35.54 20.65 -7.21
CA ALA A 21 -36.76 20.30 -6.50
C ALA A 21 -37.17 18.85 -6.84
N PRO A 22 -37.45 17.96 -5.86
CA PRO A 22 -37.76 16.54 -6.14
C PRO A 22 -39.04 16.25 -6.94
N ALA A 23 -39.81 17.27 -7.34
CA ALA A 23 -40.93 17.12 -8.28
C ALA A 23 -40.43 16.93 -9.71
N ASP A 24 -39.55 17.84 -10.17
CA ASP A 24 -39.18 18.01 -11.58
C ASP A 24 -37.72 17.58 -11.89
N GLY A 25 -36.95 17.20 -10.86
CA GLY A 25 -35.56 16.75 -11.00
C GLY A 25 -35.40 15.26 -11.38
N PRO A 26 -34.19 14.85 -11.82
CA PRO A 26 -33.85 13.45 -12.02
C PRO A 26 -33.85 12.67 -10.69
N ARG A 27 -34.24 11.40 -10.76
CA ARG A 27 -34.51 10.55 -9.59
C ARG A 27 -33.42 9.50 -9.41
N ALA A 28 -33.00 9.27 -8.18
CA ALA A 28 -32.05 8.21 -7.86
C ALA A 28 -32.80 6.87 -7.71
N THR A 29 -32.78 6.06 -8.76
CA THR A 29 -33.45 4.75 -8.86
C THR A 29 -32.53 3.60 -8.50
N ARG A 30 -31.22 3.76 -8.68
CA ARG A 30 -30.20 2.72 -8.46
C ARG A 30 -29.03 3.27 -7.65
N ILE A 31 -28.50 2.44 -6.76
CA ILE A 31 -27.33 2.75 -5.93
C ILE A 31 -26.36 1.56 -5.98
N GLU A 32 -25.08 1.83 -6.24
CA GLU A 32 -24.02 0.83 -6.39
C GLU A 32 -22.85 1.06 -5.42
N ASP A 33 -21.92 0.10 -5.37
CA ASP A 33 -20.70 0.15 -4.57
C ASP A 33 -20.95 0.44 -3.07
N VAL A 34 -22.08 -0.01 -2.52
CA VAL A 34 -22.50 0.34 -1.16
C VAL A 34 -21.67 -0.43 -0.14
N VAL A 35 -20.91 0.27 0.68
CA VAL A 35 -20.07 -0.31 1.74
C VAL A 35 -20.42 0.32 3.09
N TRP A 36 -20.63 -0.51 4.11
CA TRP A 36 -20.79 -0.08 5.50
C TRP A 36 -19.46 -0.20 6.25
N ALA A 37 -18.76 0.93 6.38
CA ALA A 37 -17.45 0.99 7.02
C ALA A 37 -17.54 0.96 8.56
N ALA A 38 -18.55 1.63 9.15
CA ALA A 38 -18.75 1.65 10.60
C ALA A 38 -20.22 1.96 10.96
N PRO A 39 -20.82 1.32 11.98
CA PRO A 39 -22.22 1.57 12.35
C PRO A 39 -22.44 2.96 12.97
N VAL A 40 -23.58 3.58 12.66
CA VAL A 40 -24.09 4.74 13.40
C VAL A 40 -24.80 4.27 14.66
N THR A 41 -24.08 4.20 15.79
CA THR A 41 -24.71 4.05 17.11
C THR A 41 -25.51 5.30 17.45
N LEU A 42 -26.70 5.12 18.04
CA LEU A 42 -27.49 6.19 18.64
C LEU A 42 -27.53 5.91 20.14
N ASP A 43 -27.19 6.92 20.93
CA ASP A 43 -27.28 6.93 22.39
C ASP A 43 -28.60 7.64 22.78
N ASP A 44 -28.81 7.98 24.06
CA ASP A 44 -30.03 8.67 24.55
C ASP A 44 -30.19 10.14 24.05
N GLY A 45 -29.48 10.54 23.00
CA GLY A 45 -29.46 11.91 22.47
C GLY A 45 -29.28 11.98 20.94
N PRO A 46 -29.61 13.12 20.32
CA PRO A 46 -29.60 13.28 18.87
C PRO A 46 -28.17 13.29 18.30
N ARG A 47 -27.80 12.24 17.56
CA ARG A 47 -26.52 12.17 16.85
C ARG A 47 -26.59 12.89 15.49
N ARG A 48 -25.62 13.76 15.21
CA ARG A 48 -25.49 14.42 13.90
C ARG A 48 -24.63 13.58 12.96
N VAL A 49 -25.07 13.55 11.70
CA VAL A 49 -24.31 13.03 10.55
C VAL A 49 -24.33 14.08 9.45
N ARG A 50 -23.39 13.97 8.50
CA ARG A 50 -23.35 14.78 7.28
C ARG A 50 -23.16 13.82 6.11
N LEU A 51 -24.00 13.94 5.11
CA LEU A 51 -23.82 13.23 3.86
C LEU A 51 -23.11 14.16 2.87
N ARG A 52 -21.94 13.74 2.41
CA ARG A 52 -21.14 14.42 1.40
C ARG A 52 -21.45 13.81 0.04
N LEU A 53 -21.69 14.66 -0.95
CA LEU A 53 -21.85 14.26 -2.34
C LEU A 53 -20.69 14.81 -3.16
N THR A 54 -20.16 13.98 -4.05
CA THR A 54 -19.16 14.33 -5.06
C THR A 54 -19.75 13.94 -6.43
N PRO A 55 -19.81 14.85 -7.42
CA PRO A 55 -20.26 14.50 -8.77
C PRO A 55 -19.43 13.35 -9.35
N GLY A 56 -20.06 12.53 -10.19
CA GLY A 56 -19.37 11.55 -11.02
C GLY A 56 -18.64 12.18 -12.20
N GLU A 57 -18.19 11.34 -13.13
CA GLU A 57 -17.58 11.78 -14.39
C GLU A 57 -18.64 12.27 -15.40
N ASP A 58 -19.88 11.80 -15.23
CA ASP A 58 -21.07 12.24 -15.96
C ASP A 58 -22.07 12.98 -15.05
N ALA A 59 -23.06 13.62 -15.66
CA ALA A 59 -24.12 14.33 -14.94
C ALA A 59 -25.23 13.40 -14.39
N ALA A 60 -25.12 12.09 -14.62
CA ALA A 60 -26.09 11.07 -14.20
C ALA A 60 -25.61 10.25 -12.99
N THR A 61 -24.38 10.45 -12.49
CA THR A 61 -23.90 9.78 -11.26
C THR A 61 -23.34 10.74 -10.22
N ALA A 62 -23.40 10.31 -8.94
CA ALA A 62 -22.69 10.97 -7.84
C ALA A 62 -22.22 9.97 -6.78
N ARG A 63 -21.01 10.12 -6.27
CA ARG A 63 -20.52 9.36 -5.10
C ARG A 63 -21.06 10.00 -3.81
N PHE A 64 -21.54 9.18 -2.88
CA PHE A 64 -21.91 9.63 -1.54
C PHE A 64 -21.00 9.06 -0.45
N GLU A 65 -20.80 9.84 0.61
CA GLU A 65 -20.14 9.43 1.85
C GLU A 65 -20.95 9.94 3.05
N LEU A 66 -21.48 9.03 3.87
CA LEU A 66 -22.13 9.37 5.13
C LEU A 66 -21.08 9.47 6.24
N VAL A 67 -20.87 10.67 6.77
CA VAL A 67 -19.81 10.97 7.74
C VAL A 67 -20.41 11.34 9.10
N GLY A 68 -19.88 10.74 10.18
CA GLY A 68 -20.25 11.08 11.55
C GLY A 68 -19.74 12.46 11.92
N VAL A 69 -20.62 13.31 12.46
CA VAL A 69 -20.31 14.68 12.87
C VAL A 69 -20.62 14.85 14.35
N ASP A 70 -19.59 15.01 15.18
CA ASP A 70 -19.76 15.44 16.57
C ASP A 70 -19.62 16.97 16.70
N GLU A 71 -19.56 17.49 17.92
CA GLU A 71 -19.37 18.92 18.20
C GLU A 71 -18.02 19.48 17.70
N ARG A 72 -17.11 18.61 17.25
CA ARG A 72 -15.71 18.90 16.94
C ARG A 72 -15.38 18.73 15.46
N GLY A 73 -16.17 17.94 14.71
CA GLY A 73 -16.09 17.87 13.25
C GLY A 73 -16.49 16.53 12.64
N GLU A 74 -16.13 16.33 11.37
CA GLU A 74 -16.22 15.06 10.66
C GLU A 74 -15.10 14.11 11.11
N ARG A 75 -15.44 12.89 11.55
CA ARG A 75 -14.45 11.96 12.15
C ARG A 75 -14.43 10.53 11.57
N ALA A 76 -15.55 10.01 11.06
CA ALA A 76 -15.62 8.65 10.55
C ALA A 76 -16.62 8.54 9.39
N VAL A 77 -16.21 7.88 8.29
CA VAL A 77 -17.15 7.43 7.26
C VAL A 77 -17.90 6.21 7.81
N HIS A 78 -19.23 6.30 7.84
CA HIS A 78 -20.11 5.22 8.28
C HIS A 78 -20.51 4.31 7.12
N GLY A 79 -20.72 4.90 5.94
CA GLY A 79 -20.85 4.17 4.68
C GLY A 79 -20.73 5.08 3.48
N SER A 80 -20.55 4.48 2.31
CA SER A 80 -20.38 5.16 1.03
C SER A 80 -20.95 4.33 -0.11
N GLY A 81 -21.08 4.92 -1.30
CA GLY A 81 -21.53 4.26 -2.52
C GLY A 81 -21.72 5.26 -3.67
N ARG A 82 -22.39 4.85 -4.73
CA ARG A 82 -22.62 5.61 -5.97
C ARG A 82 -24.11 5.67 -6.31
N LEU A 83 -24.65 6.87 -6.42
CA LEU A 83 -26.01 7.13 -6.89
C LEU A 83 -26.02 7.19 -8.42
N HIS A 84 -27.05 6.60 -9.02
CA HIS A 84 -27.37 6.72 -10.45
C HIS A 84 -28.73 7.40 -10.61
N PHE A 85 -28.79 8.44 -11.44
CA PHE A 85 -29.94 9.31 -11.61
C PHE A 85 -30.57 9.16 -13.00
N THR A 86 -31.85 8.80 -13.05
CA THR A 86 -32.65 8.78 -14.27
C THR A 86 -33.47 10.07 -14.41
N ALA A 87 -33.55 10.64 -15.62
CA ALA A 87 -34.44 11.77 -15.89
C ALA A 87 -35.91 11.42 -15.57
N PRO A 88 -36.73 12.36 -15.07
CA PRO A 88 -38.13 12.07 -14.79
C PRO A 88 -38.89 11.84 -16.10
N ALA A 89 -39.63 10.74 -16.17
CA ALA A 89 -40.55 10.50 -17.29
C ALA A 89 -41.62 11.62 -17.31
N VAL A 90 -41.74 12.32 -18.44
CA VAL A 90 -42.76 13.36 -18.62
C VAL A 90 -44.12 12.68 -18.78
N ASP A 91 -44.99 12.81 -17.77
CA ASP A 91 -46.36 12.29 -17.80
C ASP A 91 -47.19 12.99 -18.91
N PRO A 92 -47.58 12.27 -19.98
CA PRO A 92 -48.35 12.85 -21.09
C PRO A 92 -49.86 12.85 -20.77
N ALA A 93 -50.23 13.50 -19.66
CA ALA A 93 -51.58 13.88 -19.27
C ALA A 93 -52.65 12.78 -19.28
N ALA A 94 -52.79 12.09 -18.15
CA ALA A 94 -54.06 11.60 -17.60
C ALA A 94 -54.98 10.79 -18.54
N GLY A 95 -54.74 9.47 -18.66
CA GLY A 95 -55.76 8.57 -19.22
C GLY A 95 -55.32 7.25 -19.84
N SER A 96 -54.22 6.63 -19.40
CA SER A 96 -53.82 5.30 -19.88
C SER A 96 -53.27 4.42 -18.76
N THR A 97 -53.79 3.20 -18.62
CA THR A 97 -53.26 2.18 -17.71
C THR A 97 -52.16 1.36 -18.40
N ALA A 98 -51.14 2.05 -18.91
CA ALA A 98 -49.96 1.45 -19.53
C ALA A 98 -48.75 1.63 -18.60
N ASP A 99 -48.03 0.54 -18.34
CA ASP A 99 -46.83 0.50 -17.50
C ASP A 99 -45.69 1.33 -18.13
N PRO A 100 -45.17 2.39 -17.48
CA PRO A 100 -44.07 3.19 -18.01
C PRO A 100 -42.72 2.48 -18.05
N ALA A 101 -42.54 1.33 -17.38
CA ALA A 101 -41.24 0.64 -17.23
C ALA A 101 -40.99 -0.44 -18.31
N ALA A 102 -41.27 -0.10 -19.57
CA ALA A 102 -41.18 -1.00 -20.72
C ALA A 102 -39.76 -1.16 -21.30
N ASP A 103 -38.77 -1.49 -20.47
CA ASP A 103 -37.45 -1.93 -20.92
C ASP A 103 -37.54 -3.28 -21.67
N PRO A 104 -37.15 -3.36 -22.97
CA PRO A 104 -37.31 -4.58 -23.77
C PRO A 104 -36.47 -5.79 -23.34
N GLU A 105 -35.37 -5.60 -22.61
CA GLU A 105 -34.40 -6.69 -22.38
C GLU A 105 -34.72 -7.55 -21.15
N VAL A 106 -35.47 -7.02 -20.17
CA VAL A 106 -35.79 -7.73 -18.92
C VAL A 106 -36.98 -8.70 -19.11
N GLY A 107 -36.66 -9.99 -19.22
CA GLY A 107 -37.61 -11.07 -19.46
C GLY A 107 -38.71 -11.23 -18.39
N PRO A 108 -39.87 -11.82 -18.75
CA PRO A 108 -41.07 -11.82 -17.89
C PRO A 108 -40.90 -12.60 -16.57
N ALA A 109 -40.02 -13.60 -16.53
CA ALA A 109 -39.70 -14.37 -15.32
C ALA A 109 -38.80 -13.63 -14.32
N GLU A 110 -38.24 -12.47 -14.70
CA GLU A 110 -37.47 -11.62 -13.78
C GLU A 110 -38.33 -10.50 -13.18
N ARG A 111 -39.36 -10.06 -13.92
CA ARG A 111 -40.32 -9.03 -13.50
C ARG A 111 -41.34 -9.52 -12.46
N ARG A 112 -41.62 -10.82 -12.40
CA ARG A 112 -42.54 -11.44 -11.44
C ARG A 112 -41.91 -12.61 -10.70
N LEU A 113 -42.05 -12.58 -9.38
CA LEU A 113 -41.86 -13.70 -8.47
C LEU A 113 -43.14 -14.57 -8.46
N ASP A 114 -42.99 -15.88 -8.28
CA ASP A 114 -44.09 -16.75 -7.80
C ASP A 114 -43.78 -17.15 -6.34
N PRO A 115 -44.36 -16.45 -5.35
CA PRO A 115 -44.11 -16.75 -3.94
C PRO A 115 -44.55 -18.16 -3.56
N SER A 116 -45.61 -18.70 -4.19
CA SER A 116 -46.12 -20.05 -3.89
C SER A 116 -45.14 -21.12 -4.37
N ALA A 117 -44.62 -20.97 -5.59
CA ALA A 117 -43.64 -21.91 -6.15
C ALA A 117 -42.30 -21.88 -5.41
N VAL A 118 -41.85 -20.73 -4.91
CA VAL A 118 -40.66 -20.64 -4.03
C VAL A 118 -40.96 -21.26 -2.66
N ARG A 119 -42.09 -20.92 -2.05
CA ARG A 119 -42.49 -21.40 -0.73
C ARG A 119 -42.62 -22.93 -0.65
N ALA A 120 -43.00 -23.56 -1.76
CA ALA A 120 -43.09 -25.02 -1.91
C ALA A 120 -41.74 -25.75 -1.99
N ARG A 121 -40.64 -25.04 -2.33
CA ARG A 121 -39.27 -25.59 -2.33
C ARG A 121 -38.54 -25.40 -1.00
N CYS A 122 -39.04 -24.52 -0.16
CA CYS A 122 -38.51 -24.23 1.17
C CYS A 122 -38.96 -25.30 2.19
N THR A 123 -38.02 -26.13 2.65
CA THR A 123 -38.30 -27.25 3.56
C THR A 123 -38.35 -26.87 5.04
N THR A 124 -37.63 -25.82 5.43
CA THR A 124 -37.57 -25.30 6.80
C THR A 124 -38.42 -24.03 6.89
N VAL A 125 -39.07 -23.81 8.03
CA VAL A 125 -39.95 -22.66 8.28
C VAL A 125 -39.67 -22.10 9.67
N ARG A 126 -39.60 -20.77 9.78
CA ARG A 126 -39.50 -20.04 11.04
C ARG A 126 -40.62 -19.01 11.12
N THR A 127 -41.36 -19.03 12.23
CA THR A 127 -42.31 -17.99 12.61
C THR A 127 -41.59 -16.69 12.99
N HIS A 128 -42.34 -15.58 13.08
CA HIS A 128 -41.88 -14.29 13.62
C HIS A 128 -41.02 -14.44 14.89
N GLU A 129 -41.52 -15.13 15.91
CA GLU A 129 -40.83 -15.31 17.20
C GLU A 129 -39.50 -16.06 17.03
N GLU A 130 -39.46 -17.10 16.19
CA GLU A 130 -38.24 -17.87 15.91
C GLU A 130 -37.22 -17.05 15.09
N CYS A 131 -37.68 -16.19 14.19
CA CYS A 131 -36.82 -15.28 13.42
C CYS A 131 -36.11 -14.29 14.35
N TYR A 132 -36.84 -13.64 15.28
CA TYR A 132 -36.23 -12.69 16.21
C TYR A 132 -35.47 -13.36 17.36
N ALA A 133 -35.76 -14.63 17.66
CA ALA A 133 -34.93 -15.44 18.57
C ALA A 133 -33.51 -15.68 18.01
N VAL A 134 -33.33 -15.81 16.69
CA VAL A 134 -31.99 -15.89 16.06
C VAL A 134 -31.17 -14.63 16.38
N PHE A 135 -31.76 -13.45 16.17
CA PHE A 135 -31.09 -12.18 16.44
C PHE A 135 -30.84 -11.92 17.93
N THR A 136 -31.80 -12.28 18.78
CA THR A 136 -31.70 -12.10 20.24
C THR A 136 -30.59 -12.96 20.86
N ARG A 137 -30.30 -14.15 20.30
CA ARG A 137 -29.15 -14.99 20.70
C ARG A 137 -27.77 -14.37 20.38
N HIS A 138 -27.76 -13.26 19.66
CA HIS A 138 -26.56 -12.53 19.24
C HIS A 138 -26.61 -11.05 19.65
N ASP A 139 -27.37 -10.73 20.71
CA ASP A 139 -27.54 -9.39 21.30
C ASP A 139 -28.22 -8.34 20.37
N PHE A 140 -28.84 -8.78 19.26
CA PHE A 140 -29.61 -7.90 18.36
C PHE A 140 -31.10 -7.89 18.70
N ALA A 141 -31.48 -7.05 19.66
CA ALA A 141 -32.88 -6.78 19.99
C ALA A 141 -33.51 -5.77 19.00
N TYR A 142 -34.29 -6.26 18.04
CA TYR A 142 -35.04 -5.42 17.10
C TYR A 142 -36.35 -4.91 17.74
N GLY A 143 -36.61 -3.60 17.63
CA GLY A 143 -37.85 -2.99 18.11
C GLY A 143 -39.01 -3.13 17.10
N PRO A 144 -40.27 -2.86 17.51
CA PRO A 144 -41.46 -3.10 16.68
C PRO A 144 -41.48 -2.41 15.30
N CYS A 145 -40.74 -1.32 15.12
CA CYS A 145 -40.61 -0.62 13.83
C CYS A 145 -39.62 -1.26 12.85
N LEU A 146 -38.86 -2.28 13.27
CA LEU A 146 -37.93 -3.03 12.42
C LEU A 146 -38.24 -4.54 12.39
N ALA A 147 -39.24 -4.99 13.14
CA ALA A 147 -39.64 -6.40 13.25
C ALA A 147 -40.70 -6.80 12.21
N LEU A 148 -40.33 -6.74 10.92
CA LEU A 148 -41.26 -6.91 9.78
C LEU A 148 -41.46 -8.35 9.29
N LEU A 149 -40.60 -9.30 9.68
CA LEU A 149 -40.70 -10.70 9.26
C LEU A 149 -41.92 -11.37 9.94
N ASP A 150 -42.92 -11.80 9.16
CA ASP A 150 -44.02 -12.66 9.65
C ASP A 150 -43.57 -14.13 9.73
N GLU A 151 -42.91 -14.58 8.67
CA GLU A 151 -42.42 -15.95 8.45
C GLU A 151 -41.16 -15.87 7.57
N VAL A 152 -40.17 -16.73 7.82
CA VAL A 152 -39.08 -17.03 6.88
C VAL A 152 -39.07 -18.52 6.60
N ALA A 153 -39.36 -18.91 5.37
CA ALA A 153 -39.18 -20.28 4.90
C ALA A 153 -37.91 -20.38 4.07
N HIS A 154 -37.15 -21.47 4.18
CA HIS A 154 -35.91 -21.64 3.42
C HIS A 154 -35.59 -23.11 3.08
N GLY A 155 -34.80 -23.29 2.03
CA GLY A 155 -34.12 -24.54 1.69
C GLY A 155 -32.62 -24.44 1.94
N THR A 156 -31.82 -25.04 1.06
CA THR A 156 -30.35 -24.95 1.08
C THR A 156 -29.83 -23.63 0.50
N ASP A 157 -30.33 -23.27 -0.69
CA ASP A 157 -29.76 -22.23 -1.55
C ASP A 157 -30.67 -21.00 -1.75
N GLU A 158 -31.92 -21.08 -1.28
CA GLU A 158 -32.89 -19.98 -1.32
C GLU A 158 -33.77 -19.90 -0.07
N ALA A 159 -34.33 -18.71 0.17
CA ALA A 159 -35.30 -18.42 1.21
C ALA A 159 -36.39 -17.45 0.72
N LEU A 160 -37.59 -17.56 1.30
CA LEU A 160 -38.70 -16.63 1.12
C LEU A 160 -39.15 -16.10 2.48
N ALA A 161 -38.99 -14.80 2.68
CA ALA A 161 -39.57 -14.10 3.81
C ALA A 161 -40.92 -13.47 3.44
N VAL A 162 -41.85 -13.45 4.39
CA VAL A 162 -43.14 -12.75 4.32
C VAL A 162 -43.05 -11.50 5.19
N LEU A 163 -43.43 -10.33 4.67
CA LEU A 163 -43.16 -9.01 5.25
C LEU A 163 -44.45 -8.25 5.61
N SER A 164 -44.63 -7.87 6.87
CA SER A 164 -45.73 -6.99 7.35
C SER A 164 -45.22 -5.62 7.76
N LEU A 165 -45.55 -4.57 7.00
CA LEU A 165 -45.30 -3.20 7.44
C LEU A 165 -46.19 -2.86 8.66
N PRO A 166 -45.61 -2.54 9.84
CA PRO A 166 -46.36 -2.25 11.06
C PRO A 166 -47.27 -1.03 10.89
N ALA A 167 -48.43 -1.04 11.55
CA ALA A 167 -49.41 0.05 11.43
C ALA A 167 -48.79 1.43 11.72
N ALA A 168 -47.90 1.53 12.71
CA ALA A 168 -47.21 2.75 13.12
C ALA A 168 -46.25 3.36 12.07
N LEU A 169 -45.95 2.65 10.97
CA LEU A 169 -45.11 3.16 9.87
C LEU A 169 -45.89 3.43 8.59
N ARG A 170 -47.20 3.12 8.53
CA ARG A 170 -48.00 3.26 7.30
C ARG A 170 -48.24 4.73 6.95
N ASP A 171 -48.46 5.56 7.96
CA ASP A 171 -48.74 7.00 7.77
C ASP A 171 -47.50 7.78 7.29
N THR A 172 -46.29 7.27 7.57
CA THR A 172 -44.99 7.80 7.11
C THR A 172 -44.38 7.02 5.95
N ALA A 173 -45.10 6.04 5.37
CA ALA A 173 -44.53 5.13 4.38
C ALA A 173 -44.09 5.88 3.11
N ALA A 174 -44.86 6.89 2.71
CA ALA A 174 -44.61 7.71 1.52
C ALA A 174 -43.42 8.67 1.64
N ASP A 175 -42.85 8.87 2.84
CA ASP A 175 -41.71 9.77 3.06
C ASP A 175 -40.39 9.18 2.51
N TYR A 176 -40.34 7.85 2.31
CA TYR A 176 -39.15 7.10 1.92
C TYR A 176 -39.34 6.34 0.61
N ARG A 177 -38.27 6.24 -0.20
CA ARG A 177 -38.26 5.40 -1.42
C ARG A 177 -37.52 4.10 -1.16
N PHE A 178 -36.33 4.19 -0.56
CA PHE A 178 -35.63 3.06 0.05
C PHE A 178 -36.12 2.88 1.50
N HIS A 179 -37.39 2.51 1.67
CA HIS A 179 -38.06 2.49 2.99
C HIS A 179 -37.27 1.67 4.03
N PRO A 180 -36.64 2.30 5.05
CA PRO A 180 -35.56 1.67 5.79
C PRO A 180 -35.94 0.34 6.46
N ALA A 181 -37.13 0.25 7.05
CA ALA A 181 -37.58 -0.99 7.70
C ALA A 181 -37.76 -2.16 6.71
N VAL A 182 -38.19 -1.89 5.47
CA VAL A 182 -38.45 -2.94 4.46
C VAL A 182 -37.12 -3.48 3.91
N PHE A 183 -36.19 -2.58 3.61
CA PHE A 183 -34.84 -2.98 3.18
C PHE A 183 -34.08 -3.67 4.32
N ASP A 184 -34.26 -3.26 5.58
CA ASP A 184 -33.63 -3.93 6.72
C ASP A 184 -34.20 -5.35 6.90
N ALA A 185 -35.52 -5.51 6.78
CA ALA A 185 -36.18 -6.81 6.81
C ALA A 185 -35.71 -7.76 5.68
N ALA A 186 -35.42 -7.21 4.50
CA ALA A 186 -34.80 -7.98 3.41
C ALA A 186 -33.42 -8.53 3.80
N LEU A 187 -32.60 -7.74 4.51
CA LEU A 187 -31.30 -8.20 5.02
C LEU A 187 -31.45 -9.14 6.24
N GLN A 188 -32.47 -8.91 7.09
CA GLN A 188 -32.81 -9.81 8.20
C GLN A 188 -33.21 -11.21 7.68
N ALA A 189 -33.95 -11.31 6.57
CA ALA A 189 -34.28 -12.59 5.95
C ALA A 189 -33.00 -13.40 5.60
N VAL A 190 -31.96 -12.73 5.10
CA VAL A 190 -30.65 -13.34 4.83
C VAL A 190 -29.97 -13.77 6.14
N GLY A 191 -30.05 -12.96 7.19
CA GLY A 191 -29.53 -13.31 8.53
C GLY A 191 -30.18 -14.57 9.11
N VAL A 192 -31.51 -14.70 8.98
CA VAL A 192 -32.26 -15.89 9.42
C VAL A 192 -31.94 -17.11 8.56
N PHE A 193 -31.71 -16.93 7.25
CA PHE A 193 -31.33 -18.00 6.32
C PHE A 193 -29.88 -18.48 6.52
N ALA A 194 -28.95 -17.58 6.85
CA ALA A 194 -27.54 -17.89 7.06
C ALA A 194 -27.26 -18.56 8.43
N ALA A 195 -28.16 -18.41 9.40
CA ALA A 195 -27.96 -18.84 10.79
C ALA A 195 -27.69 -20.35 10.96
N ASP A 196 -28.32 -21.21 10.16
CA ASP A 196 -28.11 -22.67 10.23
C ASP A 196 -26.77 -23.14 9.64
N SER A 197 -25.97 -22.22 9.09
CA SER A 197 -24.66 -22.50 8.47
C SER A 197 -23.50 -21.77 9.16
N ALA A 198 -23.74 -21.12 10.32
CA ALA A 198 -22.82 -20.15 10.89
C ALA A 198 -22.65 -20.26 12.41
N ASP A 199 -21.49 -20.75 12.87
CA ASP A 199 -21.12 -20.83 14.30
C ASP A 199 -20.97 -19.44 14.99
N ARG A 200 -21.07 -18.34 14.25
CA ARG A 200 -20.81 -16.97 14.73
C ARG A 200 -21.77 -15.97 14.09
N PRO A 201 -22.16 -14.89 14.81
CA PRO A 201 -22.97 -13.83 14.24
C PRO A 201 -22.27 -13.15 13.05
N HIS A 202 -23.07 -12.76 12.07
CA HIS A 202 -22.63 -12.05 10.86
C HIS A 202 -23.32 -10.69 10.76
N LEU A 203 -22.63 -9.70 10.19
CA LEU A 203 -23.15 -8.36 9.93
C LEU A 203 -23.17 -8.02 8.44
N PRO A 204 -24.12 -7.17 8.00
CA PRO A 204 -24.04 -6.48 6.70
C PRO A 204 -22.67 -5.81 6.49
N TYR A 205 -22.05 -6.05 5.32
CA TYR A 205 -20.77 -5.44 4.96
C TYR A 205 -20.84 -4.61 3.67
N ALA A 206 -21.45 -5.16 2.61
CA ALA A 206 -21.61 -4.45 1.34
C ALA A 206 -22.85 -4.91 0.55
N ILE A 207 -23.27 -4.10 -0.42
CA ILE A 207 -24.20 -4.44 -1.52
C ILE A 207 -23.54 -4.00 -2.83
N ARG A 208 -23.56 -4.84 -3.88
CA ARG A 208 -23.05 -4.47 -5.21
C ARG A 208 -23.96 -3.44 -5.87
N ALA A 209 -25.26 -3.73 -5.94
CA ALA A 209 -26.27 -2.85 -6.49
C ALA A 209 -27.60 -2.99 -5.74
N VAL A 210 -28.33 -1.90 -5.55
CA VAL A 210 -29.72 -1.88 -5.10
C VAL A 210 -30.54 -0.97 -6.00
N GLU A 211 -31.71 -1.43 -6.42
CA GLU A 211 -32.48 -0.84 -7.52
C GLU A 211 -33.99 -0.84 -7.21
N LEU A 212 -34.64 0.30 -7.43
CA LEU A 212 -36.08 0.50 -7.25
C LEU A 212 -36.80 0.37 -8.59
N LEU A 213 -37.61 -0.70 -8.72
CA LEU A 213 -38.47 -0.95 -9.88
C LEU A 213 -39.89 -0.39 -9.67
N GLY A 214 -40.28 -0.17 -8.41
CA GLY A 214 -41.58 0.38 -8.02
C GLY A 214 -41.58 0.92 -6.59
N ASP A 215 -42.77 0.97 -5.99
CA ASP A 215 -42.94 1.36 -4.59
C ASP A 215 -42.58 0.19 -3.65
N ALA A 216 -41.42 0.31 -3.00
CA ALA A 216 -40.92 -0.70 -2.07
C ALA A 216 -41.82 -0.91 -0.84
N THR A 217 -42.70 0.04 -0.47
CA THR A 217 -43.61 -0.12 0.67
C THR A 217 -44.72 -1.14 0.41
N ARG A 218 -44.97 -1.49 -0.86
CA ARG A 218 -45.85 -2.60 -1.28
C ARG A 218 -45.24 -3.99 -1.07
N ALA A 219 -43.95 -4.10 -0.76
CA ALA A 219 -43.27 -5.40 -0.68
C ALA A 219 -43.89 -6.30 0.40
N ARG A 220 -44.47 -7.42 -0.03
CA ARG A 220 -45.04 -8.47 0.83
C ARG A 220 -44.11 -9.66 0.98
N TYR A 221 -43.15 -9.82 0.06
CA TYR A 221 -42.20 -10.93 0.02
C TYR A 221 -40.77 -10.44 -0.22
N ALA A 222 -39.80 -11.12 0.38
CA ALA A 222 -38.40 -11.05 -0.03
C ALA A 222 -37.91 -12.46 -0.37
N HIS A 223 -37.53 -12.68 -1.63
CA HIS A 223 -36.89 -13.91 -2.10
C HIS A 223 -35.38 -13.71 -2.10
N VAL A 224 -34.67 -14.53 -1.33
CA VAL A 224 -33.21 -14.52 -1.16
C VAL A 224 -32.62 -15.75 -1.87
N THR A 225 -31.53 -15.58 -2.61
CA THR A 225 -30.78 -16.68 -3.26
C THR A 225 -29.28 -16.54 -3.01
N ARG A 226 -28.55 -17.65 -2.83
CA ARG A 226 -27.08 -17.64 -2.69
C ARG A 226 -26.40 -17.31 -4.03
N ALA A 227 -25.48 -16.34 -4.01
CA ALA A 227 -24.79 -15.84 -5.18
C ALA A 227 -23.31 -16.28 -5.19
N GLY A 228 -23.06 -17.52 -5.64
CA GLY A 228 -21.72 -18.10 -5.76
C GLY A 228 -21.15 -18.67 -4.46
N ARG A 229 -19.81 -18.73 -4.35
CA ARG A 229 -19.11 -19.28 -3.17
C ARG A 229 -18.91 -18.20 -2.10
N GLY A 230 -19.51 -18.39 -0.92
CA GLY A 230 -19.30 -17.54 0.25
C GLY A 230 -20.61 -17.09 0.90
N ALA A 231 -20.55 -16.00 1.67
CA ALA A 231 -21.70 -15.38 2.32
C ALA A 231 -22.24 -14.19 1.49
N VAL A 232 -22.48 -14.44 0.20
CA VAL A 232 -23.00 -13.47 -0.78
C VAL A 232 -24.36 -13.92 -1.29
N PHE A 233 -25.30 -12.98 -1.40
CA PHE A 233 -26.71 -13.25 -1.67
C PHE A 233 -27.31 -12.18 -2.60
N ASP A 234 -28.24 -12.60 -3.46
CA ASP A 234 -29.13 -11.71 -4.21
C ASP A 234 -30.53 -11.76 -3.59
N ILE A 235 -31.26 -10.64 -3.64
CA ILE A 235 -32.57 -10.49 -3.00
C ILE A 235 -33.55 -9.77 -3.94
N ARG A 236 -34.74 -10.33 -4.13
CA ARG A 236 -35.85 -9.76 -4.90
C ARG A 236 -37.01 -9.43 -3.94
N LEU A 237 -37.35 -8.15 -3.81
CA LEU A 237 -38.50 -7.67 -3.05
C LEU A 237 -39.73 -7.61 -3.98
N ALA A 238 -40.81 -8.29 -3.62
CA ALA A 238 -42.02 -8.38 -4.44
C ALA A 238 -43.29 -8.09 -3.64
N ASP A 239 -44.32 -7.57 -4.30
CA ASP A 239 -45.61 -7.25 -3.69
C ASP A 239 -46.56 -8.46 -3.58
N ALA A 240 -47.79 -8.23 -3.11
CA ALA A 240 -48.79 -9.28 -2.90
C ALA A 240 -49.21 -10.03 -4.19
N ASP A 241 -49.07 -9.40 -5.36
CA ASP A 241 -49.33 -10.01 -6.67
C ASP A 241 -48.07 -10.66 -7.28
N GLY A 242 -46.95 -10.66 -6.55
CA GLY A 242 -45.66 -11.17 -6.99
C GLY A 242 -44.88 -10.23 -7.93
N LEU A 243 -45.31 -8.98 -8.12
CA LEU A 243 -44.56 -8.02 -8.92
C LEU A 243 -43.29 -7.58 -8.19
N VAL A 244 -42.12 -7.67 -8.81
CA VAL A 244 -40.86 -7.28 -8.17
C VAL A 244 -40.76 -5.75 -8.13
N VAL A 245 -40.73 -5.18 -6.92
CA VAL A 245 -40.69 -3.73 -6.67
C VAL A 245 -39.29 -3.21 -6.37
N ALA A 246 -38.37 -4.07 -5.93
CA ALA A 246 -36.95 -3.71 -5.77
C ALA A 246 -36.02 -4.93 -5.86
N ARG A 247 -34.76 -4.69 -6.21
CA ARG A 247 -33.67 -5.67 -6.24
C ARG A 247 -32.52 -5.24 -5.33
N ILE A 248 -31.85 -6.21 -4.72
CA ILE A 248 -30.57 -6.05 -4.04
C ILE A 248 -29.65 -7.16 -4.58
N ASP A 249 -28.67 -6.81 -5.41
CA ASP A 249 -27.71 -7.76 -5.94
C ASP A 249 -26.40 -7.72 -5.13
N GLY A 250 -25.78 -8.87 -4.90
CA GLY A 250 -24.44 -9.00 -4.29
C GLY A 250 -24.35 -8.57 -2.83
N PHE A 251 -25.42 -8.72 -2.04
CA PHE A 251 -25.39 -8.45 -0.61
C PHE A 251 -24.41 -9.40 0.09
N THR A 252 -23.44 -8.85 0.80
CA THR A 252 -22.34 -9.58 1.43
C THR A 252 -22.40 -9.46 2.95
N LEU A 253 -22.42 -10.62 3.63
CA LEU A 253 -22.31 -10.75 5.08
C LEU A 253 -20.87 -11.03 5.52
N ARG A 254 -20.46 -10.48 6.68
CA ARG A 254 -19.13 -10.70 7.27
C ARG A 254 -19.26 -11.17 8.74
N PRO A 255 -18.56 -12.23 9.18
CA PRO A 255 -18.60 -12.68 10.58
C PRO A 255 -18.02 -11.63 11.53
N VAL A 256 -18.63 -11.51 12.73
CA VAL A 256 -18.19 -10.58 13.78
C VAL A 256 -16.99 -11.17 14.54
N PRO A 257 -15.82 -10.50 14.57
CA PRO A 257 -14.69 -10.98 15.36
C PRO A 257 -14.92 -10.72 16.87
N GLY A 258 -15.05 -11.79 17.65
CA GLY A 258 -14.97 -11.74 19.12
C GLY A 258 -16.25 -12.03 19.90
N ALA A 259 -17.38 -12.31 19.24
CA ALA A 259 -18.60 -12.77 19.92
C ALA A 259 -18.54 -14.30 20.14
N GLY A 260 -18.17 -14.71 21.35
CA GLY A 260 -18.25 -16.08 21.85
C GLY A 260 -18.84 -16.10 23.27
N PRO A 261 -19.43 -17.23 23.73
CA PRO A 261 -19.96 -17.32 25.09
C PRO A 261 -18.89 -17.13 26.17
N ALA A 262 -19.31 -16.71 27.36
CA ALA A 262 -18.43 -16.75 28.53
C ALA A 262 -18.25 -18.20 28.99
N ASP A 263 -17.12 -18.81 28.64
CA ASP A 263 -16.83 -20.20 28.99
C ASP A 263 -16.83 -20.43 30.51
N GLY A 264 -17.66 -21.38 30.95
CA GLY A 264 -17.46 -22.05 32.23
C GLY A 264 -16.18 -22.91 32.21
N PRO A 265 -15.75 -23.49 33.34
CA PRO A 265 -14.48 -24.22 33.45
C PRO A 265 -14.50 -25.60 32.76
N GLY A 266 -14.63 -25.62 31.43
CA GLY A 266 -14.40 -26.77 30.56
C GLY A 266 -12.93 -26.89 30.18
N THR A 267 -12.38 -28.09 30.22
CA THR A 267 -10.94 -28.34 29.99
C THR A 267 -10.60 -28.38 28.48
N GLY A 268 -10.56 -27.20 27.85
CA GLY A 268 -10.08 -26.96 26.48
C GLY A 268 -8.95 -25.92 26.48
N ARG A 269 -7.98 -26.09 25.56
CA ARG A 269 -6.80 -25.20 25.45
C ARG A 269 -7.20 -23.86 24.81
N PRO A 270 -6.82 -22.69 25.36
CA PRO A 270 -7.26 -21.39 24.84
C PRO A 270 -6.51 -20.99 23.56
N ASP A 271 -7.25 -20.51 22.56
CA ASP A 271 -6.73 -19.91 21.33
C ASP A 271 -6.20 -18.48 21.56
N THR A 272 -5.09 -18.37 22.28
CA THR A 272 -4.34 -17.11 22.38
C THR A 272 -3.52 -16.89 21.11
N VAL A 273 -4.04 -16.12 20.16
CA VAL A 273 -3.28 -15.66 18.99
C VAL A 273 -2.07 -14.84 19.46
N GLY A 274 -0.89 -15.45 19.38
CA GLY A 274 0.35 -14.92 19.95
C GLY A 274 0.76 -13.58 19.34
N THR A 275 1.52 -12.79 20.09
CA THR A 275 2.26 -11.62 19.59
C THR A 275 3.75 -11.86 19.79
N GLY A 276 4.46 -12.22 18.73
CA GLY A 276 5.90 -12.44 18.75
C GLY A 276 6.70 -11.18 18.48
N SER A 277 8.01 -11.36 18.50
CA SER A 277 9.00 -10.33 18.17
C SER A 277 10.15 -10.99 17.43
N TYR A 278 10.62 -10.34 16.37
CA TYR A 278 11.65 -10.88 15.48
C TYR A 278 12.73 -9.82 15.30
N VAL A 279 14.00 -10.22 15.36
CA VAL A 279 15.14 -9.33 15.15
C VAL A 279 15.92 -9.75 13.91
N PRO A 280 16.50 -8.80 13.14
CA PRO A 280 17.23 -9.11 11.94
C PRO A 280 18.68 -9.52 12.26
N GLU A 281 19.20 -10.54 11.58
CA GLU A 281 20.59 -11.00 11.72
C GLU A 281 21.27 -11.25 10.36
N TRP A 282 22.55 -11.59 10.37
CA TRP A 282 23.40 -11.78 9.19
C TRP A 282 23.87 -13.23 9.09
N THR A 283 23.06 -14.07 8.42
CA THR A 283 23.34 -15.50 8.22
C THR A 283 24.34 -15.70 7.08
N PRO A 284 25.34 -16.60 7.20
CA PRO A 284 26.27 -16.89 6.12
C PRO A 284 25.59 -17.36 4.83
N LEU A 285 26.12 -16.90 3.69
CA LEU A 285 25.83 -17.42 2.36
C LEU A 285 26.95 -18.36 1.90
N PRO A 286 26.68 -19.28 0.97
CA PRO A 286 27.74 -19.93 0.20
C PRO A 286 28.66 -18.89 -0.48
N ALA A 287 29.92 -19.25 -0.69
CA ALA A 287 30.80 -18.48 -1.56
C ALA A 287 30.16 -18.37 -2.96
N ALA A 288 30.27 -17.19 -3.60
CA ALA A 288 29.84 -17.04 -4.98
C ALA A 288 30.69 -17.94 -5.89
N ALA A 289 30.07 -18.51 -6.93
CA ALA A 289 30.81 -19.25 -7.93
C ALA A 289 31.78 -18.29 -8.66
N PRO A 290 33.06 -18.67 -8.88
CA PRO A 290 34.01 -17.84 -9.62
C PRO A 290 33.69 -17.87 -11.12
N ALA A 291 32.72 -17.06 -11.51
CA ALA A 291 32.39 -16.72 -12.88
C ALA A 291 32.80 -15.28 -13.17
N ALA A 292 33.10 -14.97 -14.43
CA ALA A 292 33.27 -13.60 -14.90
C ALA A 292 31.94 -13.12 -15.51
N PRO A 293 31.56 -11.85 -15.33
CA PRO A 293 30.40 -11.28 -16.01
C PRO A 293 30.58 -11.33 -17.54
N ARG A 294 29.46 -11.29 -18.25
CA ARG A 294 29.39 -11.21 -19.72
C ARG A 294 28.58 -9.99 -20.14
N GLY A 295 28.63 -9.63 -21.42
CA GLY A 295 27.82 -8.56 -21.98
C GLY A 295 28.23 -7.15 -21.53
N THR A 296 27.26 -6.23 -21.48
CA THR A 296 27.53 -4.83 -21.11
C THR A 296 27.30 -4.60 -19.62
N VAL A 297 28.32 -4.08 -18.94
CA VAL A 297 28.26 -3.63 -17.55
C VAL A 297 28.29 -2.12 -17.49
N LEU A 298 27.21 -1.51 -16.98
CA LEU A 298 27.14 -0.07 -16.75
C LEU A 298 27.59 0.24 -15.32
N VAL A 299 28.65 1.02 -15.15
CA VAL A 299 29.14 1.48 -13.85
C VAL A 299 28.62 2.90 -13.60
N LEU A 300 27.55 3.02 -12.83
CA LEU A 300 26.95 4.28 -12.42
C LEU A 300 27.67 4.80 -11.17
N ASP A 301 28.63 5.70 -11.38
CA ASP A 301 29.53 6.16 -10.32
C ASP A 301 29.00 7.43 -9.65
N ALA A 302 28.37 7.29 -8.48
CA ALA A 302 27.98 8.42 -7.63
C ALA A 302 29.04 8.76 -6.57
N SER A 303 30.16 8.02 -6.49
CA SER A 303 31.08 8.02 -5.34
C SER A 303 31.71 9.39 -5.08
N GLY A 304 32.20 10.08 -6.13
CA GLY A 304 32.73 11.44 -6.02
C GLY A 304 33.74 11.84 -7.08
N THR A 305 34.51 12.89 -6.78
CA THR A 305 35.44 13.54 -7.74
C THR A 305 36.84 12.92 -7.81
N SER A 306 37.10 11.79 -7.13
CA SER A 306 38.31 10.99 -7.37
C SER A 306 38.21 10.24 -8.71
N GLY A 307 37.04 9.66 -9.02
CA GLY A 307 36.78 8.88 -10.24
C GLY A 307 37.56 7.56 -10.35
N THR A 308 38.45 7.29 -9.39
CA THR A 308 39.24 6.05 -9.26
C THR A 308 38.33 4.85 -9.08
N ASP A 309 37.48 4.86 -8.06
CA ASP A 309 36.69 3.72 -7.61
C ASP A 309 35.80 3.15 -8.75
N GLY A 310 35.23 4.03 -9.59
CA GLY A 310 34.48 3.65 -10.79
C GLY A 310 35.35 3.23 -11.99
N ALA A 311 36.49 3.88 -12.22
CA ALA A 311 37.41 3.55 -13.33
C ALA A 311 38.21 2.26 -13.07
N ASP A 312 38.70 2.07 -11.85
CA ASP A 312 39.39 0.87 -11.38
C ASP A 312 38.43 -0.33 -11.39
N LEU A 313 37.15 -0.13 -11.06
CA LEU A 313 36.13 -1.17 -11.24
C LEU A 313 35.85 -1.48 -12.71
N ALA A 314 35.71 -0.47 -13.57
CA ALA A 314 35.52 -0.69 -15.01
C ALA A 314 36.69 -1.49 -15.61
N ALA A 315 37.93 -1.13 -15.25
CA ALA A 315 39.13 -1.87 -15.62
C ALA A 315 39.16 -3.29 -15.04
N ALA A 316 38.69 -3.50 -13.80
CA ALA A 316 38.60 -4.84 -13.20
C ALA A 316 37.52 -5.74 -13.86
N VAL A 317 36.43 -5.14 -14.36
CA VAL A 317 35.42 -5.84 -15.18
C VAL A 317 36.00 -6.27 -16.52
N GLU A 318 36.69 -5.37 -17.23
CA GLU A 318 37.28 -5.67 -18.55
C GLU A 318 38.53 -6.57 -18.47
N ALA A 319 39.26 -6.55 -17.35
CA ALA A 319 40.32 -7.53 -17.06
C ALA A 319 39.77 -8.92 -16.67
N GLY A 320 38.47 -9.01 -16.36
CA GLY A 320 37.78 -10.28 -16.14
C GLY A 320 37.69 -11.09 -17.44
N THR A 321 38.16 -12.34 -17.42
CA THR A 321 38.28 -13.21 -18.61
C THR A 321 36.96 -13.69 -19.23
N GLY A 322 35.83 -13.06 -18.89
CA GLY A 322 34.48 -13.34 -19.41
C GLY A 322 34.10 -12.53 -20.64
N GLY A 323 34.87 -11.50 -21.02
CA GLY A 323 34.60 -10.68 -22.20
C GLY A 323 33.49 -9.64 -22.01
N ALA A 324 33.19 -9.23 -20.78
CA ALA A 324 32.32 -8.08 -20.52
C ALA A 324 32.99 -6.76 -20.93
N HIS A 325 32.18 -5.80 -21.41
CA HIS A 325 32.59 -4.43 -21.67
C HIS A 325 32.02 -3.51 -20.59
N ALA A 326 32.85 -2.62 -20.03
CA ALA A 326 32.46 -1.70 -18.97
C ALA A 326 32.23 -0.27 -19.49
N VAL A 327 31.07 0.31 -19.16
CA VAL A 327 30.72 1.70 -19.52
C VAL A 327 30.58 2.53 -18.24
N LEU A 328 31.60 3.34 -17.94
CA LEU A 328 31.61 4.24 -16.78
C LEU A 328 30.74 5.48 -17.03
N LEU A 329 29.82 5.76 -16.10
CA LEU A 329 28.79 6.79 -16.19
C LEU A 329 28.72 7.57 -14.86
N PRO A 330 29.39 8.73 -14.74
CA PRO A 330 29.39 9.51 -13.50
C PRO A 330 28.01 10.11 -13.18
N LEU A 331 27.43 9.75 -12.02
CA LEU A 331 26.19 10.30 -11.49
C LEU A 331 26.50 11.55 -10.65
N ARG A 332 26.20 12.74 -11.19
CA ARG A 332 26.39 14.02 -10.48
C ARG A 332 25.07 14.58 -9.94
N SER A 333 23.95 14.12 -10.47
CA SER A 333 22.57 14.53 -10.17
C SER A 333 21.59 13.47 -10.71
N ALA A 334 20.36 13.39 -10.20
CA ALA A 334 19.36 12.44 -10.71
C ALA A 334 19.13 12.50 -12.25
N PRO A 335 19.18 13.66 -12.95
CA PRO A 335 19.13 13.71 -14.42
C PRO A 335 20.24 12.95 -15.17
N ASP A 336 21.37 12.62 -14.51
CA ASP A 336 22.38 11.75 -15.11
C ASP A 336 21.92 10.28 -15.20
N ALA A 337 20.95 9.85 -14.38
CA ALA A 337 20.31 8.53 -14.48
C ALA A 337 19.54 8.37 -15.81
N ALA A 338 18.94 9.44 -16.32
CA ALA A 338 18.30 9.42 -17.65
C ALA A 338 19.35 9.20 -18.76
N ARG A 339 20.54 9.80 -18.66
CA ARG A 339 21.65 9.54 -19.60
C ARG A 339 22.16 8.11 -19.50
N ALA A 340 22.22 7.57 -18.29
CA ALA A 340 22.56 6.16 -18.06
C ALA A 340 21.53 5.23 -18.69
N LEU A 341 20.23 5.53 -18.56
CA LEU A 341 19.16 4.79 -19.21
C LEU A 341 19.24 4.82 -20.74
N GLU A 342 19.60 5.95 -21.38
CA GLU A 342 19.81 5.98 -22.84
C GLU A 342 20.94 5.04 -23.27
N ARG A 343 22.04 5.00 -22.50
CA ARG A 343 23.14 4.04 -22.74
C ARG A 343 22.69 2.60 -22.51
N ALA A 344 21.89 2.35 -21.48
CA ALA A 344 21.34 1.04 -21.15
C ALA A 344 20.37 0.53 -22.23
N ALA A 345 19.46 1.37 -22.72
CA ALA A 345 18.56 1.06 -23.83
C ALA A 345 19.31 0.81 -25.14
N THR A 346 20.42 1.52 -25.38
CA THR A 346 21.30 1.28 -26.54
C THR A 346 21.98 -0.09 -26.43
N ALA A 347 22.45 -0.48 -25.23
CA ALA A 347 23.09 -1.78 -25.00
C ALA A 347 22.09 -2.94 -25.03
N ALA A 348 20.87 -2.75 -24.51
CA ALA A 348 19.79 -3.74 -24.48
C ALA A 348 19.20 -4.07 -25.87
N ALA A 349 19.58 -3.32 -26.91
CA ALA A 349 19.30 -3.66 -28.31
C ALA A 349 20.31 -4.68 -28.90
N GLY A 350 21.38 -5.01 -28.16
CA GLY A 350 22.29 -6.12 -28.47
C GLY A 350 21.77 -7.48 -27.98
N PRO A 351 22.44 -8.58 -28.34
CA PRO A 351 22.06 -9.93 -27.90
C PRO A 351 22.49 -10.25 -26.46
N ASP A 352 23.35 -9.43 -25.86
CA ASP A 352 23.95 -9.69 -24.55
C ASP A 352 23.15 -9.04 -23.40
N PRO A 353 22.99 -9.71 -22.24
CA PRO A 353 22.31 -9.15 -21.08
C PRO A 353 23.04 -7.92 -20.52
N VAL A 354 22.27 -6.87 -20.22
CA VAL A 354 22.77 -5.65 -19.58
C VAL A 354 22.78 -5.83 -18.06
N ARG A 355 23.92 -5.50 -17.43
CA ARG A 355 24.07 -5.46 -15.98
C ARG A 355 24.42 -4.05 -15.53
N VAL A 356 23.89 -3.63 -14.39
CA VAL A 356 24.12 -2.31 -13.80
C VAL A 356 24.79 -2.45 -12.45
N VAL A 357 25.84 -1.68 -12.23
CA VAL A 357 26.47 -1.44 -10.95
C VAL A 357 26.25 0.01 -10.58
N HIS A 358 25.62 0.26 -9.43
CA HIS A 358 25.47 1.60 -8.88
C HIS A 358 26.38 1.74 -7.66
N LEU A 359 27.45 2.52 -7.79
CA LEU A 359 28.36 2.81 -6.68
C LEU A 359 27.79 3.94 -5.82
N ALA A 360 27.61 3.65 -4.53
CA ALA A 360 27.02 4.56 -3.55
C ALA A 360 27.80 5.87 -3.37
N PRO A 361 27.12 6.99 -3.06
CA PRO A 361 27.74 8.31 -2.99
C PRO A 361 28.50 8.55 -1.68
N ARG A 362 29.81 8.82 -1.75
CA ARG A 362 30.66 9.11 -0.58
C ARG A 362 30.63 10.59 -0.16
N THR A 363 29.52 11.27 -0.41
CA THR A 363 29.33 12.68 -0.03
C THR A 363 29.00 12.82 1.46
N GLY A 364 29.30 13.97 2.06
CA GLY A 364 28.85 14.32 3.42
C GLY A 364 27.45 14.94 3.49
N ASP A 365 26.79 15.11 2.35
CA ASP A 365 25.47 15.75 2.21
C ASP A 365 24.37 14.68 2.01
N ALA A 366 23.47 14.55 2.98
CA ALA A 366 22.43 13.52 2.99
C ALA A 366 21.34 13.75 1.92
N GLU A 367 21.01 15.00 1.58
CA GLU A 367 20.03 15.31 0.53
C GLU A 367 20.63 14.98 -0.84
N ARG A 368 21.92 15.30 -1.03
CA ARG A 368 22.67 14.87 -2.22
C ARG A 368 22.80 13.35 -2.30
N ALA A 369 23.09 12.66 -1.19
CA ALA A 369 23.21 11.20 -1.15
C ALA A 369 21.89 10.51 -1.54
N LEU A 370 20.75 11.03 -1.05
CA LEU A 370 19.42 10.59 -1.49
C LEU A 370 19.20 10.79 -3.00
N ASP A 371 19.61 11.93 -3.56
CA ASP A 371 19.38 12.24 -4.98
C ASP A 371 20.13 11.30 -5.94
N VAL A 372 21.44 11.10 -5.70
CA VAL A 372 22.27 10.25 -6.59
C VAL A 372 22.34 8.78 -6.17
N GLY A 373 21.77 8.42 -5.01
CA GLY A 373 21.48 7.04 -4.60
C GLY A 373 20.05 6.65 -5.01
N PHE A 374 19.13 6.57 -4.04
CA PHE A 374 17.73 6.21 -4.24
C PHE A 374 17.05 6.94 -5.42
N GLY A 375 17.23 8.26 -5.53
CA GLY A 375 16.59 9.07 -6.58
C GLY A 375 16.99 8.65 -8.00
N ALA A 376 18.29 8.42 -8.22
CA ALA A 376 18.83 7.93 -9.49
C ALA A 376 18.38 6.48 -9.80
N ALA A 377 18.32 5.61 -8.78
CA ALA A 377 17.86 4.24 -8.94
C ALA A 377 16.36 4.15 -9.30
N LEU A 378 15.51 4.97 -8.64
CA LEU A 378 14.08 5.08 -8.96
C LEU A 378 13.85 5.55 -10.40
N GLU A 379 14.53 6.62 -10.82
CA GLU A 379 14.43 7.14 -12.21
C GLU A 379 14.92 6.12 -13.25
N PHE A 380 16.01 5.39 -12.97
CA PHE A 380 16.51 4.34 -13.85
C PHE A 380 15.52 3.18 -13.96
N CYS A 381 15.05 2.62 -12.85
CA CYS A 381 14.10 1.49 -12.85
C CYS A 381 12.77 1.88 -13.51
N ARG A 382 12.20 3.06 -13.20
CA ARG A 382 10.98 3.56 -13.84
C ARG A 382 11.14 3.63 -15.36
N GLY A 383 12.23 4.24 -15.82
CA GLY A 383 12.49 4.40 -17.24
C GLY A 383 12.85 3.09 -17.97
N TRP A 384 13.41 2.11 -17.27
CA TRP A 384 13.67 0.76 -17.81
C TRP A 384 12.37 -0.02 -18.03
N THR A 385 11.49 -0.08 -17.02
CA THR A 385 10.15 -0.69 -17.14
C THR A 385 9.30 0.04 -18.20
N ALA A 386 9.29 1.38 -18.20
CA ALA A 386 8.53 2.17 -19.17
C ALA A 386 8.96 1.93 -20.64
N ARG A 387 10.21 1.48 -20.87
CA ARG A 387 10.73 1.12 -22.19
C ARG A 387 10.64 -0.38 -22.49
N ARG A 388 10.05 -1.18 -21.59
CA ARG A 388 9.87 -2.63 -21.69
C ARG A 388 11.18 -3.41 -21.99
N LEU A 389 12.33 -2.92 -21.51
CA LEU A 389 13.69 -3.35 -21.93
C LEU A 389 14.12 -4.77 -21.49
N GLY A 390 13.26 -5.53 -20.82
CA GLY A 390 13.51 -6.92 -20.46
C GLY A 390 14.27 -7.10 -19.14
N PRO A 391 14.84 -8.30 -18.90
CA PRO A 391 15.53 -8.62 -17.64
C PRO A 391 16.72 -7.71 -17.34
N LEU A 392 16.94 -7.44 -16.06
CA LEU A 392 18.00 -6.55 -15.59
C LEU A 392 18.61 -7.09 -14.30
N ARG A 393 19.94 -7.18 -14.22
CA ARG A 393 20.65 -7.32 -12.94
C ARG A 393 21.17 -5.96 -12.50
N TYR A 394 20.73 -5.48 -11.32
CA TYR A 394 21.08 -4.17 -10.78
C TYR A 394 21.68 -4.34 -9.37
N LEU A 395 22.95 -3.94 -9.23
CA LEU A 395 23.75 -4.11 -8.02
C LEU A 395 24.07 -2.74 -7.40
N TYR A 396 23.41 -2.37 -6.31
CA TYR A 396 23.74 -1.16 -5.54
C TYR A 396 24.83 -1.50 -4.52
N ALA A 397 26.06 -1.03 -4.75
CA ALA A 397 27.23 -1.37 -3.95
C ALA A 397 27.68 -0.18 -3.10
N HIS A 398 27.81 -0.41 -1.78
CA HIS A 398 28.26 0.59 -0.82
C HIS A 398 29.32 0.03 0.14
N ARG A 399 29.94 0.91 0.91
CA ARG A 399 30.86 0.53 2.00
C ARG A 399 30.16 0.62 3.35
N THR A 400 30.62 -0.15 4.33
CA THR A 400 30.16 -0.02 5.72
C THR A 400 30.69 1.26 6.40
N ASP A 401 31.80 1.83 5.92
CA ASP A 401 32.31 3.14 6.36
C ASP A 401 31.61 4.35 5.72
N SER A 402 30.54 4.12 4.94
CA SER A 402 29.78 5.21 4.31
C SER A 402 29.27 6.20 5.36
N PRO A 403 29.48 7.52 5.19
CA PRO A 403 28.94 8.53 6.09
C PRO A 403 27.41 8.50 6.13
N HIS A 404 26.77 7.86 5.14
CA HIS A 404 25.34 7.66 5.02
C HIS A 404 24.96 6.18 4.90
N ALA A 405 25.70 5.26 5.53
CA ALA A 405 25.45 3.81 5.44
C ALA A 405 23.97 3.41 5.69
N ALA A 406 23.23 4.16 6.51
CA ALA A 406 21.79 3.94 6.71
C ALA A 406 20.91 4.29 5.48
N LEU A 407 21.29 5.28 4.65
CA LEU A 407 20.66 5.56 3.35
C LEU A 407 20.99 4.46 2.33
N ASP A 408 22.19 3.89 2.42
CA ASP A 408 22.66 2.85 1.52
C ASP A 408 22.00 1.49 1.83
N GLU A 409 21.98 1.07 3.10
CA GLU A 409 21.26 -0.13 3.56
C GLU A 409 19.76 -0.06 3.25
N ALA A 410 19.16 1.13 3.31
CA ALA A 410 17.76 1.34 2.99
C ALA A 410 17.37 0.94 1.55
N MET A 411 18.33 0.87 0.61
CA MET A 411 18.10 0.37 -0.74
C MET A 411 17.62 -1.09 -0.76
N GLY A 412 17.86 -1.86 0.31
CA GLY A 412 17.27 -3.20 0.48
C GLY A 412 15.74 -3.16 0.62
N GLY A 413 15.17 -2.09 1.17
CA GLY A 413 13.72 -1.86 1.21
C GLY A 413 13.15 -1.59 -0.19
N PHE A 414 13.80 -0.68 -0.94
CA PHE A 414 13.46 -0.40 -2.34
C PHE A 414 13.51 -1.66 -3.21
N ALA A 415 14.62 -2.41 -3.13
CA ALA A 415 14.87 -3.61 -3.92
C ALA A 415 13.82 -4.73 -3.72
N ARG A 416 13.31 -4.91 -2.49
CA ARG A 416 12.20 -5.85 -2.22
C ARG A 416 10.95 -5.47 -2.99
N SER A 417 10.48 -4.23 -2.86
CA SER A 417 9.30 -3.74 -3.59
C SER A 417 9.48 -3.81 -5.11
N VAL A 418 10.63 -3.37 -5.64
CA VAL A 418 10.88 -3.44 -7.10
C VAL A 418 10.81 -4.88 -7.61
N ARG A 419 11.35 -5.86 -6.87
CA ARG A 419 11.27 -7.29 -7.24
C ARG A 419 9.87 -7.86 -7.13
N LEU A 420 9.07 -7.43 -6.15
CA LEU A 420 7.65 -7.80 -6.03
C LEU A 420 6.79 -7.21 -7.16
N GLU A 421 7.13 -6.02 -7.63
CA GLU A 421 6.45 -5.36 -8.74
C GLU A 421 6.93 -5.88 -10.11
N GLN A 422 8.22 -6.21 -10.22
CA GLN A 422 8.92 -6.55 -11.45
C GLN A 422 9.83 -7.76 -11.22
N PRO A 423 9.32 -9.01 -11.33
CA PRO A 423 10.11 -10.22 -11.05
C PRO A 423 11.38 -10.38 -11.89
N HIS A 424 11.48 -9.68 -13.02
CA HIS A 424 12.62 -9.68 -13.95
C HIS A 424 13.68 -8.59 -13.67
N LEU A 425 13.48 -7.72 -12.66
CA LEU A 425 14.45 -6.73 -12.22
C LEU A 425 15.15 -7.23 -10.95
N HIS A 426 16.25 -7.94 -11.15
CA HIS A 426 17.05 -8.57 -10.09
C HIS A 426 17.88 -7.50 -9.37
N LEU A 427 17.28 -6.85 -8.37
CA LEU A 427 17.97 -5.90 -7.50
C LEU A 427 18.64 -6.60 -6.31
N THR A 428 19.90 -6.26 -6.08
CA THR A 428 20.72 -6.65 -4.92
C THR A 428 21.42 -5.42 -4.36
N THR A 429 21.44 -5.27 -3.03
CA THR A 429 22.39 -4.37 -2.33
C THR A 429 23.60 -5.17 -1.84
N LEU A 430 24.79 -4.57 -1.97
CA LEU A 430 26.05 -5.12 -1.51
C LEU A 430 26.73 -4.13 -0.56
N ALA A 431 26.82 -4.50 0.72
CA ALA A 431 27.66 -3.83 1.71
C ALA A 431 29.05 -4.49 1.72
N CYS A 432 30.09 -3.73 1.39
CA CYS A 432 31.49 -4.16 1.52
C CYS A 432 32.10 -3.62 2.82
N ALA A 433 32.62 -4.50 3.68
CA ALA A 433 33.35 -4.12 4.88
C ALA A 433 34.76 -3.59 4.56
N ASP A 434 35.35 -2.83 5.48
CA ASP A 434 36.66 -2.20 5.29
C ASP A 434 37.84 -3.18 5.14
N ASP A 435 37.67 -4.42 5.62
CA ASP A 435 38.64 -5.51 5.54
C ASP A 435 38.57 -6.30 4.21
N ARG A 436 37.61 -5.96 3.33
CA ARG A 436 37.35 -6.64 2.07
C ARG A 436 37.61 -5.69 0.90
N ASP A 437 38.40 -6.15 -0.07
CA ASP A 437 38.47 -5.47 -1.38
C ASP A 437 37.07 -5.46 -2.04
N PRO A 438 36.50 -4.28 -2.32
CA PRO A 438 35.17 -4.16 -2.88
C PRO A 438 35.10 -4.64 -4.33
N HIS A 439 36.19 -4.54 -5.12
CA HIS A 439 36.17 -4.94 -6.53
C HIS A 439 35.97 -6.46 -6.67
N THR A 440 36.72 -7.26 -5.89
CA THR A 440 36.52 -8.72 -5.80
C THR A 440 35.10 -9.08 -5.38
N ALA A 441 34.57 -8.43 -4.33
CA ALA A 441 33.24 -8.74 -3.81
C ALA A 441 32.14 -8.40 -4.83
N LEU A 442 32.27 -7.27 -5.51
CA LEU A 442 31.30 -6.78 -6.48
C LEU A 442 31.29 -7.62 -7.76
N LEU A 443 32.46 -7.98 -8.30
CA LEU A 443 32.57 -8.90 -9.44
C LEU A 443 31.93 -10.27 -9.14
N ALA A 444 32.06 -10.75 -7.90
CA ALA A 444 31.48 -12.02 -7.46
C ALA A 444 29.94 -12.00 -7.35
N GLU A 445 29.32 -10.87 -7.02
CA GLU A 445 27.85 -10.71 -7.10
C GLU A 445 27.37 -10.49 -8.54
N LEU A 446 28.12 -9.73 -9.34
CA LEU A 446 27.74 -9.29 -10.69
C LEU A 446 27.72 -10.44 -11.72
N ALA A 447 28.45 -11.53 -11.45
CA ALA A 447 28.53 -12.69 -12.33
C ALA A 447 27.34 -13.65 -12.22
N ALA A 448 26.46 -13.47 -11.22
CA ALA A 448 25.20 -14.20 -11.11
C ALA A 448 24.05 -13.42 -11.79
N ASP A 449 23.01 -14.12 -12.24
CA ASP A 449 21.86 -13.49 -12.90
C ASP A 449 20.82 -13.02 -11.87
N ASP A 450 20.36 -13.89 -10.97
CA ASP A 450 19.67 -13.51 -9.72
C ASP A 450 20.61 -13.61 -8.49
N GLY A 451 20.16 -13.09 -7.35
CA GLY A 451 20.88 -13.17 -6.07
C GLY A 451 20.02 -12.69 -4.90
N PRO A 452 20.53 -12.79 -3.66
CA PRO A 452 19.86 -12.23 -2.47
C PRO A 452 19.60 -10.73 -2.63
N VAL A 453 18.58 -10.22 -1.91
CA VAL A 453 18.26 -8.78 -1.95
C VAL A 453 19.29 -7.95 -1.19
N GLU A 454 19.85 -8.48 -0.10
CA GLU A 454 20.84 -7.82 0.76
C GLU A 454 22.02 -8.76 0.99
N VAL A 455 23.23 -8.32 0.64
CA VAL A 455 24.49 -9.04 0.86
C VAL A 455 25.45 -8.18 1.66
N LEU A 456 26.03 -8.74 2.72
CA LEU A 456 27.21 -8.22 3.40
C LEU A 456 28.42 -9.08 3.02
N ALA A 457 29.50 -8.44 2.61
CA ALA A 457 30.80 -9.06 2.33
C ALA A 457 31.85 -8.55 3.34
N ASP A 458 32.28 -9.44 4.23
CA ASP A 458 33.26 -9.20 5.30
C ASP A 458 34.39 -10.25 5.27
N ALA A 459 35.39 -10.17 6.16
CA ALA A 459 36.45 -11.18 6.25
C ALA A 459 35.97 -12.61 6.63
N THR A 460 34.72 -12.80 7.06
CA THR A 460 34.10 -14.12 7.28
C THR A 460 33.40 -14.67 6.04
N GLY A 461 33.19 -13.84 5.02
CA GLY A 461 32.66 -14.24 3.71
C GLY A 461 31.45 -13.41 3.27
N ARG A 462 30.52 -14.06 2.57
CA ARG A 462 29.23 -13.48 2.13
C ARG A 462 28.15 -13.81 3.15
N ARG A 463 27.22 -12.89 3.40
CA ARG A 463 26.13 -13.04 4.38
C ARG A 463 24.86 -12.39 3.86
N THR A 464 23.69 -12.95 4.16
CA THR A 464 22.37 -12.41 3.81
C THR A 464 21.60 -11.99 5.05
N ARG A 465 20.63 -11.09 4.88
CA ARG A 465 19.75 -10.67 5.98
C ARG A 465 18.66 -11.70 6.21
N THR A 466 18.54 -12.14 7.46
CA THR A 466 17.51 -13.08 7.93
C THR A 466 16.81 -12.53 9.17
N TRP A 467 15.70 -13.14 9.57
CA TRP A 467 14.93 -12.73 10.75
C TRP A 467 14.74 -13.90 11.70
N ARG A 468 15.09 -13.70 12.97
CA ARG A 468 14.98 -14.73 14.00
C ARG A 468 14.04 -14.28 15.10
N ALA A 469 13.16 -15.19 15.51
CA ALA A 469 12.28 -14.99 16.66
C ALA A 469 13.08 -14.71 17.95
N VAL A 470 12.56 -13.81 18.77
CA VAL A 470 13.02 -13.54 20.14
C VAL A 470 11.84 -13.49 21.08
N THR A 471 11.92 -14.24 22.17
CA THR A 471 11.02 -14.07 23.30
C THR A 471 11.53 -12.88 24.13
N PRO A 472 10.79 -11.77 24.25
CA PRO A 472 11.17 -10.69 25.18
C PRO A 472 11.24 -11.26 26.61
N PRO A 473 12.16 -10.79 27.47
CA PRO A 473 12.29 -11.32 28.83
C PRO A 473 10.98 -11.18 29.59
N HIS A 474 10.45 -12.30 30.07
CA HIS A 474 9.09 -12.41 30.63
C HIS A 474 8.94 -11.82 32.04
N SER A 475 10.01 -11.23 32.57
CA SER A 475 9.99 -10.40 33.77
C SER A 475 8.97 -9.25 33.64
N ALA A 476 8.51 -8.73 34.78
CA ALA A 476 7.79 -7.46 34.80
C ALA A 476 8.55 -6.39 34.01
N LEU A 477 7.82 -5.52 33.31
CA LEU A 477 8.40 -4.35 32.64
C LEU A 477 9.27 -3.58 33.66
N PRO A 478 10.49 -3.13 33.31
CA PRO A 478 11.25 -2.22 34.15
C PRO A 478 10.37 -1.02 34.51
N ASP A 479 10.36 -0.62 35.79
CA ASP A 479 9.24 0.13 36.41
C ASP A 479 8.82 1.42 35.67
N ALA A 480 9.70 2.01 34.86
CA ALA A 480 9.28 2.85 33.74
C ALA A 480 10.24 2.75 32.53
N PRO A 481 9.82 2.20 31.37
CA PRO A 481 10.66 2.18 30.15
C PRO A 481 10.87 3.59 29.56
N PHE A 482 10.05 4.57 29.96
CA PHE A 482 10.15 5.99 29.57
C PHE A 482 10.75 6.87 30.68
N GLY A 483 11.13 6.31 31.83
CA GLY A 483 11.47 7.05 33.05
C GLY A 483 10.24 7.65 33.74
N THR A 484 10.45 8.42 34.80
CA THR A 484 9.40 9.17 35.51
C THR A 484 9.47 10.66 35.18
N GLY A 485 8.31 11.30 34.97
CA GLY A 485 8.22 12.69 34.52
C GLY A 485 8.84 12.92 33.14
N GLY A 486 9.65 13.96 33.01
CA GLY A 486 10.40 14.28 31.79
C GLY A 486 9.61 15.01 30.71
N VAL A 487 10.30 15.27 29.59
CA VAL A 487 9.77 15.93 28.38
C VAL A 487 9.95 15.00 27.18
N HIS A 488 8.86 14.64 26.51
CA HIS A 488 8.86 13.63 25.46
C HIS A 488 8.29 14.23 24.16
N LEU A 489 8.99 14.09 23.03
CA LEU A 489 8.58 14.70 21.75
C LEU A 489 8.06 13.62 20.79
N VAL A 490 6.83 13.77 20.31
CA VAL A 490 6.13 12.79 19.46
C VAL A 490 5.78 13.42 18.11
N THR A 491 6.59 13.13 17.09
CA THR A 491 6.35 13.65 15.73
C THR A 491 5.35 12.78 14.96
N GLY A 492 4.48 13.40 14.16
CA GLY A 492 3.26 12.75 13.68
C GLY A 492 2.15 12.72 14.73
N GLY A 493 2.34 13.42 15.85
CA GLY A 493 1.56 13.28 17.09
C GLY A 493 0.06 13.55 17.01
N THR A 494 -0.44 14.18 15.94
CA THR A 494 -1.89 14.40 15.71
C THR A 494 -2.54 13.34 14.83
N GLY A 495 -1.78 12.35 14.31
CA GLY A 495 -2.33 11.15 13.68
C GLY A 495 -2.63 10.06 14.73
N HIS A 496 -3.54 9.13 14.42
CA HIS A 496 -4.10 8.19 15.41
C HIS A 496 -3.04 7.46 16.27
N LEU A 497 -2.02 6.86 15.64
CA LEU A 497 -0.93 6.17 16.35
C LEU A 497 -0.09 7.13 17.22
N GLY A 498 0.13 8.36 16.75
CA GLY A 498 0.84 9.40 17.52
C GLY A 498 0.08 9.83 18.76
N VAL A 499 -1.26 9.90 18.69
CA VAL A 499 -2.13 10.17 19.83
C VAL A 499 -2.09 9.03 20.84
N LEU A 500 -2.30 7.77 20.41
CA LEU A 500 -2.23 6.59 21.29
C LEU A 500 -0.89 6.49 22.04
N VAL A 501 0.22 6.73 21.33
CA VAL A 501 1.57 6.75 21.92
C VAL A 501 1.71 7.89 22.93
N ALA A 502 1.24 9.09 22.62
CA ALA A 502 1.32 10.23 23.52
C ALA A 502 0.50 10.04 24.80
N GLU A 503 -0.70 9.45 24.70
CA GLU A 503 -1.51 9.06 25.86
C GLU A 503 -0.78 8.00 26.70
N ARG A 504 -0.21 6.97 26.07
CA ARG A 504 0.54 5.93 26.79
C ARG A 504 1.77 6.50 27.51
N ILE A 505 2.55 7.39 26.87
CA ILE A 505 3.68 8.06 27.53
C ILE A 505 3.18 8.94 28.68
N ALA A 506 2.15 9.77 28.48
CA ALA A 506 1.63 10.66 29.52
C ALA A 506 1.15 9.87 30.75
N ALA A 507 0.36 8.81 30.56
CA ALA A 507 -0.13 7.95 31.63
C ALA A 507 0.97 7.15 32.35
N ARG A 508 2.05 6.75 31.64
CA ARG A 508 3.20 6.06 32.24
C ARG A 508 4.14 6.98 33.02
N THR A 509 4.17 8.28 32.72
CA THR A 509 5.22 9.19 33.20
C THR A 509 4.72 10.32 34.10
N ALA A 510 3.46 10.74 33.97
CA ALA A 510 2.96 12.07 34.39
C ALA A 510 3.82 13.24 33.84
N GLY A 511 4.55 13.01 32.74
CA GLY A 511 5.45 13.97 32.10
C GLY A 511 4.74 14.93 31.15
N THR A 512 5.53 15.78 30.50
CA THR A 512 5.05 16.63 29.40
C THR A 512 5.36 15.98 28.05
N VAL A 513 4.33 15.72 27.24
CA VAL A 513 4.44 15.20 25.88
C VAL A 513 4.16 16.33 24.88
N VAL A 514 5.06 16.53 23.92
CA VAL A 514 4.97 17.53 22.86
C VAL A 514 4.64 16.84 21.54
N LEU A 515 3.39 16.94 21.11
CA LEU A 515 2.95 16.53 19.78
C LEU A 515 3.53 17.49 18.74
N VAL A 516 4.15 16.96 17.69
CA VAL A 516 4.67 17.75 16.57
C VAL A 516 4.05 17.27 15.26
N SER A 517 3.41 18.18 14.54
CA SER A 517 2.82 17.91 13.22
C SER A 517 2.60 19.19 12.40
N ARG A 518 2.26 19.02 11.12
CA ARG A 518 2.04 20.11 10.15
C ARG A 518 0.66 20.77 10.25
N SER A 519 -0.28 20.06 10.87
CA SER A 519 -1.68 20.45 11.04
C SER A 519 -1.96 20.76 12.51
N GLU A 520 -2.99 21.54 12.80
CA GLU A 520 -3.48 21.74 14.16
C GLU A 520 -4.05 20.43 14.75
N PRO A 521 -4.14 20.29 16.09
CA PRO A 521 -4.75 19.12 16.72
C PRO A 521 -6.22 18.95 16.33
N GLY A 522 -6.54 17.78 15.75
CA GLY A 522 -7.92 17.38 15.49
C GLY A 522 -8.70 17.01 16.77
N PRO A 523 -10.01 16.72 16.64
CA PRO A 523 -10.91 16.37 17.75
C PRO A 523 -10.37 15.33 18.73
N ASP A 524 -9.70 14.32 18.21
CA ASP A 524 -9.12 13.16 18.90
C ASP A 524 -7.87 13.55 19.69
N ALA A 525 -6.96 14.32 19.07
CA ALA A 525 -5.77 14.84 19.75
C ALA A 525 -6.16 15.83 20.86
N ALA A 526 -7.16 16.68 20.63
CA ALA A 526 -7.73 17.54 21.68
C ALA A 526 -8.40 16.74 22.81
N ALA A 527 -9.06 15.61 22.51
CA ALA A 527 -9.60 14.70 23.52
C ALA A 527 -8.50 14.08 24.39
N ALA A 528 -7.42 13.60 23.76
CA ALA A 528 -6.25 13.05 24.44
C ALA A 528 -5.54 14.08 25.33
N MET A 529 -5.39 15.31 24.83
CA MET A 529 -4.84 16.43 25.61
C MET A 529 -5.67 16.74 26.86
N ALA A 530 -7.00 16.65 26.77
CA ALA A 530 -7.88 16.83 27.92
C ALA A 530 -7.83 15.64 28.90
N ARG A 531 -7.82 14.38 28.42
CA ARG A 531 -7.69 13.19 29.26
C ARG A 531 -6.38 13.17 30.04
N ALA A 532 -5.26 13.30 29.34
CA ALA A 532 -3.94 13.32 29.97
C ALA A 532 -3.78 14.44 31.01
N ALA A 533 -4.45 15.58 30.83
CA ALA A 533 -4.46 16.67 31.82
C ALA A 533 -5.31 16.36 33.07
N ALA A 534 -6.36 15.54 32.94
CA ALA A 534 -7.11 15.02 34.08
C ALA A 534 -6.32 13.94 34.85
N ASP A 535 -5.59 13.09 34.12
CA ASP A 535 -4.73 12.03 34.66
C ASP A 535 -3.38 12.55 35.23
N GLY A 536 -3.20 13.87 35.32
CA GLY A 536 -2.02 14.53 35.91
C GLY A 536 -0.79 14.62 35.00
N GLY A 537 -0.84 14.05 33.79
CA GLY A 537 0.13 14.30 32.73
C GLY A 537 -0.11 15.63 32.00
N ARG A 538 0.64 15.89 30.93
CA ARG A 538 0.44 17.08 30.10
C ARG A 538 0.78 16.80 28.64
N ILE A 539 -0.21 16.83 27.75
CA ILE A 539 0.04 16.82 26.30
C ILE A 539 -0.15 18.23 25.74
N VAL A 540 0.81 18.70 24.95
CA VAL A 540 0.78 19.99 24.23
C VAL A 540 1.12 19.76 22.76
N HIS A 541 0.79 20.72 21.88
CA HIS A 541 1.15 20.68 20.46
C HIS A 541 2.08 21.84 20.09
N LEU A 542 3.00 21.57 19.17
CA LEU A 542 3.78 22.57 18.44
C LEU A 542 3.78 22.22 16.94
N ARG A 543 3.48 23.20 16.10
CA ARG A 543 3.40 23.01 14.65
C ARG A 543 4.79 23.09 14.00
N ALA A 544 5.15 22.08 13.21
CA ALA A 544 6.36 22.03 12.37
C ALA A 544 6.25 20.97 11.26
N ASP A 545 6.90 21.20 10.11
CA ASP A 545 7.22 20.15 9.13
C ASP A 545 8.61 19.55 9.43
N VAL A 546 8.62 18.30 9.90
CA VAL A 546 9.86 17.62 10.29
C VAL A 546 10.80 17.35 9.12
N SER A 547 10.34 17.39 7.86
CA SER A 547 11.22 17.28 6.70
C SER A 547 12.20 18.46 6.58
N ARG A 548 11.89 19.61 7.21
CA ARG A 548 12.71 20.83 7.14
C ARG A 548 13.53 21.03 8.40
N ARG A 549 14.85 20.90 8.27
CA ARG A 549 15.83 21.09 9.36
C ARG A 549 15.56 22.32 10.22
N ALA A 550 15.36 23.49 9.60
CA ALA A 550 15.14 24.74 10.32
C ALA A 550 13.84 24.77 11.17
N GLU A 551 12.82 23.98 10.81
CA GLU A 551 11.60 23.84 11.63
C GLU A 551 11.81 22.83 12.77
N VAL A 552 12.63 21.80 12.56
CA VAL A 552 13.06 20.86 13.62
C VAL A 552 13.94 21.55 14.66
N ASP A 553 14.98 22.26 14.22
CA ASP A 553 15.84 23.10 15.07
C ASP A 553 15.01 24.12 15.87
N ALA A 554 13.93 24.63 15.28
CA ALA A 554 13.00 25.54 15.95
C ALA A 554 12.13 24.84 16.99
N VAL A 555 11.51 23.68 16.67
CA VAL A 555 10.58 23.00 17.59
C VAL A 555 11.30 22.35 18.78
N VAL A 556 12.52 21.84 18.59
CA VAL A 556 13.35 21.32 19.68
C VAL A 556 13.77 22.45 20.62
N ARG A 557 14.27 23.58 20.09
CA ARG A 557 14.61 24.78 20.87
C ARG A 557 13.40 25.42 21.56
N GLU A 558 12.21 25.36 20.94
CA GLU A 558 10.95 25.81 21.53
C GLU A 558 10.55 24.92 22.72
N THR A 559 10.63 23.61 22.53
CA THR A 559 10.38 22.59 23.56
C THR A 559 11.32 22.78 24.76
N ARG A 560 12.63 22.86 24.50
CA ARG A 560 13.66 23.06 25.54
C ARG A 560 13.42 24.34 26.35
N ARG A 561 13.00 25.44 25.69
CA ARG A 561 12.72 26.72 26.37
C ARG A 561 11.43 26.70 27.20
N ARG A 562 10.39 25.97 26.77
CA ARG A 562 9.10 25.93 27.48
C ARG A 562 9.06 24.91 28.61
N PHE A 563 9.72 23.76 28.45
CA PHE A 563 9.49 22.57 29.30
C PHE A 563 10.76 21.98 29.93
N GLY A 564 11.95 22.40 29.49
CA GLY A 564 13.23 21.83 29.93
C GLY A 564 13.80 20.80 28.95
N ALA A 565 14.90 20.17 29.34
CA ALA A 565 15.64 19.23 28.50
C ALA A 565 14.80 18.00 28.10
N LEU A 566 15.04 17.48 26.90
CA LEU A 566 14.31 16.35 26.35
C LEU A 566 14.75 15.03 26.98
N THR A 567 13.77 14.21 27.32
CA THR A 567 13.91 12.88 27.93
C THR A 567 13.66 11.76 26.90
N GLY A 568 12.81 12.00 25.91
CA GLY A 568 12.46 10.98 24.93
C GLY A 568 12.00 11.56 23.59
N VAL A 569 12.24 10.80 22.51
CA VAL A 569 11.71 11.08 21.17
C VAL A 569 10.96 9.86 20.66
N VAL A 570 9.76 10.05 20.10
CA VAL A 570 9.09 9.06 19.24
C VAL A 570 8.81 9.67 17.86
N HIS A 571 9.40 9.05 16.85
CA HIS A 571 9.27 9.43 15.47
C HIS A 571 8.21 8.58 14.75
N ALA A 572 6.96 9.04 14.80
CA ALA A 572 5.81 8.43 14.11
C ALA A 572 5.29 9.29 12.93
N ALA A 573 6.14 10.18 12.38
CA ALA A 573 5.80 10.96 11.19
C ALA A 573 5.88 10.08 9.92
N GLY A 574 4.99 10.36 8.97
CA GLY A 574 4.94 9.64 7.69
C GLY A 574 3.71 10.01 6.88
N VAL A 575 3.72 9.64 5.60
CA VAL A 575 2.58 9.64 4.68
C VAL A 575 2.69 8.42 3.76
N LEU A 576 1.56 8.01 3.17
CA LEU A 576 1.53 7.06 2.06
C LEU A 576 1.34 7.80 0.74
N ARG A 577 1.97 7.30 -0.33
CA ARG A 577 1.83 7.70 -1.73
C ARG A 577 2.08 6.47 -2.59
N ASP A 578 1.19 5.51 -2.43
CA ASP A 578 1.37 4.18 -2.99
C ASP A 578 1.09 4.23 -4.50
N GLY A 579 1.95 3.57 -5.27
CA GLY A 579 1.94 3.56 -6.72
C GLY A 579 3.20 2.87 -7.25
N PHE A 580 3.04 2.04 -8.27
CA PHE A 580 4.11 1.26 -8.88
C PHE A 580 5.28 2.11 -9.35
N VAL A 581 6.50 1.57 -9.31
CA VAL A 581 7.75 2.20 -9.79
C VAL A 581 7.60 2.83 -11.17
N LEU A 582 6.83 2.20 -12.07
CA LEU A 582 6.47 2.71 -13.40
C LEU A 582 5.78 4.08 -13.40
N ARG A 583 4.95 4.36 -12.37
CA ARG A 583 4.14 5.57 -12.23
C ARG A 583 4.61 6.50 -11.10
N THR A 584 5.45 6.05 -10.15
CA THR A 584 5.97 6.87 -9.05
C THR A 584 6.75 8.09 -9.59
N THR A 585 6.27 9.31 -9.30
CA THR A 585 7.06 10.52 -9.59
C THR A 585 8.08 10.79 -8.50
N ARG A 586 9.13 11.55 -8.81
CA ARG A 586 10.10 11.98 -7.80
C ARG A 586 9.45 12.82 -6.69
N ALA A 587 8.42 13.61 -7.00
CA ALA A 587 7.69 14.41 -6.00
C ALA A 587 6.88 13.55 -5.02
N ASP A 588 6.30 12.43 -5.46
CA ASP A 588 5.63 11.46 -4.58
C ASP A 588 6.63 10.78 -3.65
N ALA A 589 7.77 10.36 -4.20
CA ALA A 589 8.85 9.74 -3.44
C ALA A 589 9.44 10.70 -2.39
N ASP A 590 9.80 11.93 -2.77
CA ASP A 590 10.30 12.96 -1.86
C ASP A 590 9.28 13.28 -0.74
N ALA A 591 7.97 13.25 -1.05
CA ALA A 591 6.91 13.45 -0.06
C ALA A 591 6.79 12.31 0.97
N VAL A 592 7.12 11.07 0.59
CA VAL A 592 7.17 9.89 1.49
C VAL A 592 8.48 9.83 2.28
N LEU A 593 9.62 10.08 1.62
CA LEU A 593 10.94 10.05 2.23
C LEU A 593 11.14 11.22 3.20
N GLY A 594 10.76 12.43 2.83
CA GLY A 594 10.96 13.66 3.62
C GLY A 594 10.59 13.55 5.10
N PRO A 595 9.37 13.12 5.49
CA PRO A 595 8.99 13.05 6.90
C PRO A 595 9.69 11.94 7.69
N LYS A 596 10.16 10.85 7.05
CA LYS A 596 10.77 9.69 7.72
C LYS A 596 12.30 9.72 7.71
N VAL A 597 12.89 10.00 6.55
CA VAL A 597 14.35 9.98 6.34
C VAL A 597 14.96 11.28 6.85
N LEU A 598 14.65 12.40 6.20
CA LEU A 598 15.15 13.72 6.60
C LEU A 598 14.64 14.09 8.00
N GLY A 599 13.38 13.77 8.32
CA GLY A 599 12.79 13.96 9.64
C GLY A 599 13.59 13.31 10.78
N ALA A 600 13.97 12.03 10.65
CA ALA A 600 14.76 11.35 11.67
C ALA A 600 16.21 11.88 11.76
N LEU A 601 16.83 12.21 10.62
CA LEU A 601 18.17 12.83 10.58
C LEU A 601 18.19 14.19 11.31
N TRP A 602 17.23 15.07 11.01
CA TRP A 602 17.16 16.39 11.66
C TRP A 602 16.78 16.30 13.14
N LEU A 603 15.94 15.33 13.53
CA LEU A 603 15.60 15.12 14.94
C LEU A 603 16.81 14.66 15.75
N ASP A 604 17.61 13.72 15.25
CA ASP A 604 18.83 13.27 15.94
C ASP A 604 19.92 14.34 15.95
N GLU A 605 20.06 15.13 14.89
CA GLU A 605 20.99 16.26 14.84
C GLU A 605 20.62 17.31 15.89
N ALA A 606 19.35 17.72 15.94
CA ALA A 606 18.85 18.72 16.88
C ALA A 606 18.76 18.21 18.34
N THR A 607 18.66 16.90 18.57
CA THR A 607 18.59 16.29 19.90
C THR A 607 19.88 15.58 20.35
N ARG A 608 20.98 15.70 19.59
CA ARG A 608 22.30 15.10 19.90
C ARG A 608 22.75 15.34 21.35
N ASP A 609 22.63 16.60 21.80
CA ASP A 609 23.10 17.07 23.10
C ASP A 609 21.98 17.12 24.17
N GLU A 610 20.83 16.53 23.89
CA GLU A 610 19.76 16.32 24.87
C GLU A 610 20.02 15.03 25.68
N PRO A 611 19.70 15.01 26.99
CA PRO A 611 19.93 13.86 27.87
C PRO A 611 18.85 12.78 27.69
N LEU A 612 18.65 12.33 26.45
CA LEU A 612 17.63 11.35 26.09
C LEU A 612 17.83 10.02 26.86
N ALA A 613 16.72 9.47 27.35
CA ALA A 613 16.61 8.08 27.79
C ALA A 613 16.32 7.14 26.59
N TYR A 614 15.59 7.63 25.57
CA TYR A 614 15.25 6.86 24.38
C TYR A 614 15.02 7.72 23.12
N PHE A 615 15.22 7.10 21.94
CA PHE A 615 14.83 7.60 20.63
C PHE A 615 14.18 6.44 19.84
N CYS A 616 12.87 6.46 19.72
CA CYS A 616 12.08 5.45 19.02
C CYS A 616 11.65 5.95 17.64
N ALA A 617 11.57 5.08 16.63
CA ALA A 617 10.92 5.37 15.35
C ALA A 617 9.98 4.25 14.91
N PHE A 618 8.86 4.64 14.30
CA PHE A 618 7.86 3.72 13.78
C PHE A 618 8.17 3.43 12.31
N SER A 619 8.79 2.27 12.08
CA SER A 619 9.01 1.65 10.79
C SER A 619 7.75 0.84 10.38
N SER A 620 7.84 0.00 9.34
CA SER A 620 6.75 -0.84 8.84
C SER A 620 7.27 -2.16 8.30
N LEU A 621 6.42 -3.21 8.30
CA LEU A 621 6.65 -4.51 7.66
C LEU A 621 7.07 -4.39 6.18
N ALA A 622 6.69 -3.32 5.48
CA ALA A 622 7.16 -2.99 4.14
C ALA A 622 8.71 -2.88 4.05
N ALA A 623 9.39 -2.53 5.13
CA ALA A 623 10.86 -2.51 5.24
C ALA A 623 11.51 -3.90 5.44
N VAL A 624 10.69 -4.95 5.56
CA VAL A 624 11.11 -6.33 5.88
C VAL A 624 10.82 -7.27 4.71
N LEU A 625 9.64 -7.11 4.10
CA LEU A 625 9.16 -7.93 2.98
C LEU A 625 9.06 -7.17 1.65
N GLY A 626 9.14 -5.83 1.69
CA GLY A 626 8.68 -4.99 0.58
C GLY A 626 7.16 -4.82 0.62
N GLY A 627 6.65 -4.12 -0.39
CA GLY A 627 5.22 -3.99 -0.67
C GLY A 627 5.01 -3.55 -2.11
N VAL A 628 4.04 -4.15 -2.80
CA VAL A 628 3.69 -3.81 -4.18
C VAL A 628 3.16 -2.38 -4.23
N GLY A 629 3.76 -1.52 -5.06
CA GLY A 629 3.43 -0.10 -5.12
C GLY A 629 3.99 0.72 -3.96
N GLN A 630 4.83 0.13 -3.10
CA GLN A 630 5.35 0.78 -1.88
C GLN A 630 6.87 1.01 -1.90
N SER A 631 7.51 0.99 -3.08
CA SER A 631 8.98 1.13 -3.24
C SER A 631 9.62 2.28 -2.44
N SER A 632 9.03 3.47 -2.47
CA SER A 632 9.47 4.64 -1.70
C SER A 632 9.21 4.52 -0.20
N TYR A 633 8.10 3.87 0.19
CA TYR A 633 7.73 3.67 1.59
C TYR A 633 8.57 2.56 2.25
N ALA A 634 8.82 1.46 1.54
CA ALA A 634 9.72 0.38 1.96
C ALA A 634 11.14 0.91 2.19
N TYR A 635 11.67 1.73 1.28
CA TYR A 635 12.93 2.45 1.47
C TYR A 635 12.92 3.35 2.72
N ALA A 636 11.94 4.25 2.82
CA ALA A 636 11.87 5.23 3.91
C ALA A 636 11.71 4.59 5.31
N ASN A 637 11.15 3.38 5.40
CA ASN A 637 11.07 2.61 6.63
C ASN A 637 12.33 1.75 6.88
N ALA A 638 12.93 1.14 5.83
CA ALA A 638 14.20 0.43 5.95
C ALA A 638 15.32 1.34 6.45
N PHE A 639 15.33 2.60 6.01
CA PHE A 639 16.17 3.65 6.56
C PHE A 639 16.03 3.79 8.07
N LEU A 640 14.81 3.88 8.62
CA LEU A 640 14.61 4.02 10.08
C LEU A 640 15.22 2.85 10.85
N GLY A 641 15.13 1.64 10.29
CA GLY A 641 15.75 0.43 10.83
C GLY A 641 17.28 0.46 10.86
N ALA A 642 17.92 0.82 9.74
CA ALA A 642 19.38 0.95 9.66
C ALA A 642 19.89 2.14 10.50
N PHE A 643 19.20 3.28 10.41
CA PHE A 643 19.51 4.51 11.11
C PHE A 643 19.53 4.34 12.63
N LEU A 644 18.51 3.72 13.24
CA LEU A 644 18.51 3.51 14.69
C LEU A 644 19.45 2.38 15.13
N THR A 645 19.83 1.46 14.24
CA THR A 645 20.95 0.53 14.48
C THR A 645 22.29 1.27 14.55
N ALA A 646 22.57 2.15 13.58
CA ALA A 646 23.77 3.00 13.59
C ALA A 646 23.77 3.98 14.79
N ARG A 647 22.61 4.54 15.14
CA ARG A 647 22.45 5.43 16.30
C ARG A 647 22.72 4.71 17.62
N ASP A 648 22.34 3.44 17.76
CA ASP A 648 22.63 2.68 18.97
C ASP A 648 24.12 2.27 19.07
N ALA A 649 24.80 2.03 17.94
CA ALA A 649 26.25 1.92 17.91
C ALA A 649 26.92 3.24 18.34
N ALA A 650 26.45 4.38 17.83
CA ALA A 650 26.92 5.71 18.23
C ALA A 650 26.67 5.99 19.73
N ARG A 651 25.56 5.50 20.30
CA ARG A 651 25.28 5.54 21.75
C ARG A 651 26.31 4.76 22.56
N HIS A 652 26.67 3.54 22.14
CA HIS A 652 27.73 2.77 22.80
C HIS A 652 29.11 3.46 22.70
N GLY A 653 29.36 4.20 21.63
CA GLY A 653 30.52 5.08 21.49
C GLY A 653 30.45 6.42 22.25
N GLY A 654 29.37 6.69 22.99
CA GLY A 654 29.18 7.96 23.73
C GLY A 654 28.84 9.18 22.86
N LEU A 655 28.59 8.98 21.55
CA LEU A 655 28.27 10.05 20.59
C LEU A 655 26.78 10.43 20.54
N ARG A 656 25.92 9.68 21.26
CA ARG A 656 24.48 9.93 21.42
C ARG A 656 23.98 9.46 22.78
N ALA A 657 22.97 10.13 23.31
CA ALA A 657 22.21 9.67 24.49
C ALA A 657 20.99 8.83 24.08
N GLY A 658 20.53 7.97 24.99
CA GLY A 658 19.24 7.29 24.94
C GLY A 658 19.15 6.09 23.99
N ARG A 659 18.53 5.00 24.46
CA ARG A 659 18.32 3.75 23.70
C ARG A 659 17.65 4.02 22.36
N SER A 660 18.19 3.50 21.27
CA SER A 660 17.56 3.65 19.95
C SER A 660 16.68 2.44 19.66
N LEU A 661 15.49 2.63 19.06
CA LEU A 661 14.58 1.53 18.70
C LEU A 661 13.75 1.85 17.46
N ALA A 662 13.98 1.14 16.35
CA ALA A 662 13.04 1.04 15.24
C ALA A 662 12.07 -0.13 15.48
N VAL A 663 10.77 0.12 15.34
CA VAL A 663 9.76 -0.96 15.31
C VAL A 663 9.16 -1.06 13.92
N ASP A 664 9.42 -2.17 13.23
CA ASP A 664 8.78 -2.52 11.96
C ASP A 664 7.34 -2.99 12.26
N TRP A 665 6.36 -2.11 12.09
CA TRP A 665 4.96 -2.42 12.40
C TRP A 665 4.23 -3.15 11.26
N PRO A 666 3.44 -4.19 11.55
CA PRO A 666 2.46 -4.75 10.62
C PRO A 666 1.24 -3.82 10.55
N LEU A 667 0.18 -4.24 9.86
CA LEU A 667 -1.11 -3.56 9.92
C LEU A 667 -1.65 -3.54 11.37
N TRP A 668 -2.03 -2.37 11.88
CA TRP A 668 -2.72 -2.24 13.18
C TRP A 668 -4.24 -2.32 12.97
N ARG A 669 -4.95 -3.10 13.79
CA ARG A 669 -6.41 -3.30 13.69
C ARG A 669 -7.20 -1.99 13.86
N ASP A 670 -6.77 -1.16 14.81
CA ASP A 670 -7.42 0.11 15.14
C ASP A 670 -6.61 1.32 14.61
N GLY A 671 -5.65 1.08 13.70
CA GLY A 671 -4.70 2.08 13.24
C GLY A 671 -5.28 3.08 12.24
N GLY A 672 -4.64 4.26 12.14
CA GLY A 672 -4.99 5.31 11.18
C GLY A 672 -4.64 5.01 9.71
N MET A 673 -4.29 3.76 9.39
CA MET A 673 -4.07 3.26 8.02
C MET A 673 -4.80 1.91 7.94
N THR A 674 -5.99 1.92 7.34
CA THR A 674 -6.87 0.75 7.21
C THR A 674 -6.61 0.01 5.91
N ALA A 675 -6.51 -1.30 5.95
CA ALA A 675 -6.55 -2.15 4.76
C ALA A 675 -7.93 -2.82 4.61
N ASP A 676 -8.28 -3.19 3.39
CA ASP A 676 -9.54 -3.90 3.09
C ASP A 676 -9.52 -5.37 3.51
N ALA A 677 -10.65 -6.06 3.30
CA ALA A 677 -10.81 -7.46 3.68
C ALA A 677 -9.92 -8.44 2.89
N ALA A 678 -9.59 -8.16 1.63
CA ALA A 678 -8.73 -9.01 0.81
C ALA A 678 -7.26 -8.84 1.21
N ALA A 679 -6.81 -7.61 1.49
CA ALA A 679 -5.49 -7.34 2.06
C ALA A 679 -5.31 -8.00 3.44
N VAL A 680 -6.35 -8.01 4.29
CA VAL A 680 -6.34 -8.72 5.58
C VAL A 680 -6.37 -10.25 5.42
N ALA A 681 -7.04 -10.78 4.39
CA ALA A 681 -7.01 -12.21 4.06
C ALA A 681 -5.60 -12.63 3.59
N ALA A 682 -5.02 -11.91 2.63
CA ALA A 682 -3.66 -12.16 2.13
C ALA A 682 -2.59 -12.05 3.24
N LEU A 683 -2.75 -11.12 4.18
CA LEU A 683 -1.89 -11.00 5.37
C LEU A 683 -1.91 -12.27 6.25
N ARG A 684 -3.08 -12.92 6.37
CA ARG A 684 -3.25 -14.17 7.12
C ARG A 684 -2.76 -15.38 6.34
N GLU A 685 -3.17 -15.50 5.09
CA GLU A 685 -2.95 -16.69 4.26
C GLU A 685 -1.50 -16.77 3.77
N GLY A 686 -0.89 -15.65 3.39
CA GLY A 686 0.49 -15.58 2.91
C GLY A 686 1.55 -15.44 4.01
N LEU A 687 1.24 -14.76 5.13
CA LEU A 687 2.23 -14.44 6.17
C LEU A 687 1.89 -14.97 7.57
N GLY A 688 0.75 -15.64 7.77
CA GLY A 688 0.28 -16.09 9.08
C GLY A 688 -0.18 -14.96 10.03
N MET A 689 -0.16 -13.71 9.57
CA MET A 689 -0.39 -12.52 10.41
C MET A 689 -1.87 -12.12 10.47
N VAL A 690 -2.24 -11.42 11.54
CA VAL A 690 -3.53 -10.72 11.67
C VAL A 690 -3.31 -9.27 12.06
N PRO A 691 -4.28 -8.36 11.82
CA PRO A 691 -4.16 -6.97 12.22
C PRO A 691 -3.89 -6.83 13.72
N LEU A 692 -2.76 -6.21 14.06
CA LEU A 692 -2.22 -6.12 15.41
C LEU A 692 -3.10 -5.24 16.30
N GLN A 693 -3.48 -5.74 17.47
CA GLN A 693 -4.30 -5.01 18.44
C GLN A 693 -3.51 -3.88 19.11
N SER A 694 -4.10 -2.70 19.24
CA SER A 694 -3.38 -1.50 19.72
C SER A 694 -2.79 -1.63 21.13
N THR A 695 -3.44 -2.38 22.02
CA THR A 695 -2.92 -2.71 23.35
C THR A 695 -1.69 -3.61 23.27
N ALA A 696 -1.79 -4.73 22.55
CA ALA A 696 -0.69 -5.66 22.32
C ALA A 696 0.52 -4.98 21.65
N ALA A 697 0.27 -4.05 20.73
CA ALA A 697 1.29 -3.23 20.08
C ALA A 697 2.03 -2.33 21.06
N LEU A 698 1.31 -1.49 21.83
CA LEU A 698 1.93 -0.58 22.81
C LEU A 698 2.72 -1.36 23.89
N ASP A 699 2.20 -2.51 24.33
CA ASP A 699 2.88 -3.36 25.31
C ASP A 699 4.11 -4.07 24.70
N ALA A 700 4.08 -4.43 23.41
CA ALA A 700 5.23 -4.97 22.68
C ALA A 700 6.31 -3.90 22.47
N TRP A 701 5.93 -2.66 22.19
CA TRP A 701 6.85 -1.51 22.10
C TRP A 701 7.54 -1.22 23.44
N GLU A 702 6.79 -1.20 24.55
CA GLU A 702 7.36 -1.06 25.91
C GLU A 702 8.35 -2.21 26.22
N ARG A 703 8.01 -3.46 25.88
CA ARG A 703 8.91 -4.61 26.03
C ARG A 703 10.16 -4.53 25.14
N ALA A 704 10.02 -4.09 23.89
CA ALA A 704 11.14 -3.93 22.96
C ALA A 704 12.13 -2.85 23.43
N LEU A 705 11.63 -1.71 23.89
CA LEU A 705 12.45 -0.63 24.43
C LEU A 705 13.16 -1.07 25.72
N ALA A 706 12.48 -1.86 26.56
CA ALA A 706 13.06 -2.48 27.75
C ALA A 706 14.15 -3.53 27.41
N ALA A 707 13.98 -4.32 26.34
CA ALA A 707 14.95 -5.30 25.87
C ALA A 707 16.20 -4.67 25.23
N GLY A 708 16.08 -3.49 24.62
CA GLY A 708 17.22 -2.73 24.09
C GLY A 708 17.79 -3.22 22.75
N ALA A 709 17.03 -4.02 21.99
CA ALA A 709 17.37 -4.32 20.60
C ALA A 709 17.07 -3.08 19.72
N PRO A 710 17.97 -2.66 18.80
CA PRO A 710 17.81 -1.40 18.07
C PRO A 710 16.80 -1.46 16.92
N ARG A 711 16.43 -2.65 16.47
CA ARG A 711 15.38 -2.90 15.46
C ARG A 711 14.60 -4.16 15.82
N VAL A 712 13.27 -4.12 15.72
CA VAL A 712 12.39 -5.28 15.94
C VAL A 712 11.18 -5.24 15.00
N LEU A 713 10.79 -6.39 14.47
CA LEU A 713 9.49 -6.64 13.87
C LEU A 713 8.55 -7.22 14.93
N VAL A 714 7.35 -6.66 15.07
CA VAL A 714 6.27 -7.21 15.91
C VAL A 714 5.25 -7.87 14.99
N ALA A 715 4.76 -9.07 15.35
CA ALA A 715 3.73 -9.76 14.57
C ALA A 715 2.71 -10.46 15.49
N GLN A 716 1.42 -10.21 15.25
CA GLN A 716 0.32 -10.96 15.88
C GLN A 716 -0.22 -11.97 14.86
N GLY A 717 -0.39 -13.24 15.24
CA GLY A 717 -0.76 -14.30 14.32
C GLY A 717 -0.25 -15.69 14.72
N ASP A 718 -0.22 -16.63 13.77
CA ASP A 718 0.51 -17.89 13.89
C ASP A 718 2.02 -17.59 13.81
N GLN A 719 2.73 -17.83 14.91
CA GLN A 719 4.15 -17.46 15.03
C GLN A 719 5.08 -18.41 14.25
N ASP A 720 4.65 -19.64 13.98
CA ASP A 720 5.42 -20.60 13.19
C ASP A 720 5.21 -20.30 11.69
N ALA A 721 4.00 -19.91 11.27
CA ALA A 721 3.75 -19.41 9.92
C ALA A 721 4.49 -18.10 9.65
N VAL A 722 4.46 -17.14 10.58
CA VAL A 722 5.27 -15.91 10.48
C VAL A 722 6.77 -16.23 10.40
N ALA A 723 7.27 -17.16 11.20
CA ALA A 723 8.69 -17.55 11.17
C ALA A 723 9.10 -18.16 9.83
N ARG A 724 8.23 -18.96 9.19
CA ARG A 724 8.47 -19.52 7.84
C ARG A 724 8.37 -18.48 6.73
N ALA A 725 7.47 -17.49 6.86
CA ALA A 725 7.22 -16.47 5.84
C ALA A 725 8.27 -15.33 5.82
N LEU A 726 9.05 -15.18 6.87
CA LEU A 726 10.11 -14.17 6.95
C LEU A 726 11.41 -14.62 6.25
N PRO A 727 12.24 -13.69 5.74
CA PRO A 727 13.52 -14.04 5.12
C PRO A 727 14.42 -14.86 6.05
N GLY A 728 14.82 -16.04 5.58
CA GLY A 728 15.60 -17.01 6.36
C GLY A 728 14.77 -18.04 7.15
N GLY A 729 13.44 -18.01 7.07
CA GLY A 729 12.59 -19.09 7.56
C GLY A 729 12.83 -20.40 6.79
N ASP A 730 12.91 -21.51 7.52
CA ASP A 730 12.99 -22.86 6.93
C ASP A 730 11.57 -23.39 6.69
N PRO A 731 11.14 -23.61 5.44
CA PRO A 731 9.77 -24.07 5.14
C PRO A 731 9.46 -25.48 5.69
N GLY A 732 10.47 -26.27 6.07
CA GLY A 732 10.30 -27.63 6.61
C GLY A 732 10.40 -27.76 8.14
N ALA A 733 10.78 -26.70 8.87
CA ALA A 733 11.11 -26.81 10.29
C ALA A 733 9.92 -26.59 11.23
N ALA A 734 9.49 -27.66 11.91
CA ALA A 734 8.71 -27.59 13.14
C ALA A 734 9.63 -27.31 14.36
N PRO A 735 9.15 -26.68 15.44
CA PRO A 735 10.01 -26.24 16.55
C PRO A 735 10.60 -27.41 17.36
N ALA A 736 11.91 -27.63 17.20
CA ALA A 736 12.67 -28.65 17.92
C ALA A 736 13.41 -28.07 19.14
N ALA A 737 13.27 -28.72 20.31
CA ALA A 737 14.06 -28.45 21.51
C ALA A 737 14.07 -29.65 22.48
N PRO A 738 15.13 -29.86 23.30
CA PRO A 738 16.53 -29.42 23.18
C PRO A 738 17.48 -30.61 22.94
N ALA A 739 18.80 -30.36 22.92
CA ALA A 739 19.80 -31.30 22.38
C ALA A 739 20.10 -32.57 23.23
N GLY A 740 20.48 -33.67 22.54
CA GLY A 740 20.92 -34.92 23.17
C GLY A 740 21.73 -35.88 22.26
N ALA A 741 23.06 -35.76 22.32
CA ALA A 741 24.10 -36.79 22.05
C ALA A 741 24.15 -37.62 20.72
N ALA A 742 25.29 -37.46 20.03
CA ALA A 742 26.07 -38.47 19.29
C ALA A 742 25.63 -39.00 17.89
N VAL A 743 26.64 -39.36 17.09
CA VAL A 743 26.58 -39.97 15.73
C VAL A 743 27.32 -41.32 15.77
N PRO A 744 27.05 -42.29 14.86
CA PRO A 744 27.99 -42.47 13.73
C PRO A 744 27.42 -43.06 12.40
N ALA A 745 27.72 -42.38 11.29
CA ALA A 745 28.20 -42.86 9.97
C ALA A 745 27.55 -44.00 9.12
N ALA A 746 27.70 -43.84 7.79
CA ALA A 746 27.52 -44.79 6.66
C ALA A 746 26.06 -45.07 6.21
N THR A 747 25.74 -45.39 4.93
CA THR A 747 26.58 -45.74 3.74
C THR A 747 26.00 -45.15 2.41
N ALA A 748 26.66 -45.36 1.27
CA ALA A 748 26.55 -44.59 0.02
C ALA A 748 25.46 -44.99 -1.02
N ALA A 749 25.03 -43.98 -1.81
CA ALA A 749 24.83 -43.97 -3.29
C ALA A 749 23.79 -44.93 -3.96
N PRO A 750 23.35 -44.71 -5.25
CA PRO A 750 23.83 -43.72 -6.24
C PRO A 750 22.78 -42.88 -7.02
N ALA A 751 23.32 -41.94 -7.80
CA ALA A 751 22.81 -41.17 -8.95
C ALA A 751 21.38 -41.38 -9.52
N GLY A 752 20.73 -40.23 -9.80
CA GLY A 752 19.67 -40.05 -10.82
C GLY A 752 19.98 -38.82 -11.67
N THR A 753 19.64 -38.86 -12.97
CA THR A 753 20.21 -37.93 -13.98
C THR A 753 19.46 -36.60 -14.08
N SER A 754 20.19 -35.49 -14.17
CA SER A 754 19.64 -34.18 -14.53
C SER A 754 19.46 -34.06 -16.05
N ALA A 755 18.26 -33.71 -16.50
CA ALA A 755 17.97 -33.45 -17.91
C ALA A 755 18.14 -31.95 -18.23
N VAL A 756 18.95 -31.64 -19.23
CA VAL A 756 19.18 -30.27 -19.72
C VAL A 756 18.21 -29.97 -20.87
N VAL A 757 17.51 -28.83 -20.79
CA VAL A 757 16.77 -28.26 -21.93
C VAL A 757 17.64 -27.15 -22.55
N PRO A 758 17.97 -27.21 -23.86
CA PRO A 758 18.86 -26.24 -24.51
C PRO A 758 18.12 -25.02 -25.09
N GLU A 759 18.77 -23.86 -25.07
CA GLU A 759 18.31 -22.67 -25.80
C GLU A 759 18.41 -22.84 -27.33
N PRO A 760 17.48 -22.27 -28.13
CA PRO A 760 17.59 -22.21 -29.58
C PRO A 760 18.39 -20.97 -30.04
N ALA A 761 19.45 -21.18 -30.80
CA ALA A 761 20.26 -20.11 -31.38
C ALA A 761 19.60 -19.46 -32.63
N ALA A 762 19.78 -18.15 -32.80
CA ALA A 762 19.24 -17.40 -33.95
C ALA A 762 20.07 -17.57 -35.23
N GLY A 763 19.42 -17.70 -36.41
CA GLY A 763 20.15 -17.79 -37.68
C GLY A 763 19.32 -17.80 -38.96
N SER A 764 19.40 -16.69 -39.73
CA SER A 764 18.96 -16.52 -41.13
C SER A 764 17.43 -16.50 -41.41
N GLY A 765 17.03 -15.74 -42.44
CA GLY A 765 15.63 -15.43 -42.71
C GLY A 765 15.02 -16.21 -43.87
N GLY A 766 13.84 -16.80 -43.63
CA GLY A 766 12.90 -17.26 -44.64
C GLY A 766 11.52 -16.63 -44.40
N ARG A 767 10.70 -16.49 -45.46
CA ARG A 767 9.30 -16.08 -45.27
C ARG A 767 8.51 -17.19 -44.57
N PRO A 768 7.73 -16.92 -43.52
CA PRO A 768 6.76 -17.87 -43.01
C PRO A 768 5.74 -18.23 -44.10
N SER A 769 5.47 -19.52 -44.27
CA SER A 769 4.29 -20.05 -44.95
C SER A 769 3.55 -20.90 -43.93
N ALA A 770 2.25 -20.67 -43.77
CA ALA A 770 1.51 -21.10 -42.58
C ALA A 770 1.24 -22.61 -42.52
N ALA A 771 1.32 -23.17 -41.30
CA ALA A 771 0.41 -24.21 -40.76
C ALA A 771 0.68 -24.53 -39.27
N GLY A 772 1.03 -23.54 -38.44
CA GLY A 772 0.83 -23.63 -36.99
C GLY A 772 -0.55 -23.04 -36.62
N PRO A 773 -1.17 -23.42 -35.49
CA PRO A 773 -2.36 -22.70 -35.02
C PRO A 773 -1.99 -21.25 -34.71
N ASP A 774 -2.79 -20.30 -35.20
CA ASP A 774 -2.62 -18.90 -34.84
C ASP A 774 -3.11 -18.71 -33.39
N LEU A 775 -2.16 -18.62 -32.46
CA LEU A 775 -2.46 -18.44 -31.05
C LEU A 775 -2.92 -17.01 -30.74
N GLY A 776 -2.65 -16.03 -31.61
CA GLY A 776 -2.99 -14.62 -31.36
C GLY A 776 -4.49 -14.41 -31.09
N PRO A 777 -5.39 -14.74 -32.04
CA PRO A 777 -6.83 -14.60 -31.86
C PRO A 777 -7.39 -15.39 -30.67
N ARG A 778 -6.86 -16.59 -30.40
CA ARG A 778 -7.27 -17.42 -29.26
C ARG A 778 -6.80 -16.86 -27.91
N THR A 779 -5.70 -16.12 -27.91
CA THR A 779 -5.20 -15.41 -26.74
C THR A 779 -5.98 -14.11 -26.52
N GLU A 780 -6.33 -13.39 -27.59
CA GLU A 780 -7.28 -12.27 -27.52
C GLU A 780 -8.62 -12.75 -26.94
N GLU A 781 -9.19 -13.87 -27.42
CA GLU A 781 -10.43 -14.47 -26.93
C GLU A 781 -10.36 -14.89 -25.44
N TYR A 782 -9.28 -15.57 -25.02
CA TYR A 782 -9.06 -15.94 -23.62
C TYR A 782 -8.93 -14.72 -22.69
N LEU A 783 -8.18 -13.69 -23.11
CA LEU A 783 -8.01 -12.46 -22.32
C LEU A 783 -9.30 -11.62 -22.29
N VAL A 784 -10.06 -11.57 -23.39
CA VAL A 784 -11.41 -10.98 -23.42
C VAL A 784 -12.32 -11.66 -22.40
N GLY A 785 -12.35 -12.99 -22.36
CA GLY A 785 -13.13 -13.74 -21.37
C GLY A 785 -12.71 -13.42 -19.93
N LEU A 786 -11.40 -13.37 -19.66
CA LEU A 786 -10.86 -13.02 -18.35
C LEU A 786 -11.25 -11.59 -17.91
N LEU A 787 -11.17 -10.61 -18.82
CA LEU A 787 -11.58 -9.24 -18.54
C LEU A 787 -13.10 -9.12 -18.34
N ALA A 788 -13.89 -9.78 -19.19
CA ALA A 788 -15.35 -9.79 -19.11
C ALA A 788 -15.86 -10.29 -17.76
N GLU A 789 -15.24 -11.35 -17.20
CA GLU A 789 -15.56 -11.87 -15.88
C GLU A 789 -15.22 -10.88 -14.73
N GLU A 790 -14.02 -10.32 -14.69
CA GLU A 790 -13.60 -9.42 -13.61
C GLU A 790 -14.31 -8.05 -13.67
N LEU A 791 -14.53 -7.51 -14.87
CA LEU A 791 -15.29 -6.28 -15.12
C LEU A 791 -16.82 -6.50 -15.04
N ARG A 792 -17.28 -7.76 -15.04
CA ARG A 792 -18.69 -8.18 -15.02
C ARG A 792 -19.50 -7.64 -16.20
N MET A 793 -18.87 -7.55 -17.37
CA MET A 793 -19.47 -7.07 -18.61
C MET A 793 -19.52 -8.17 -19.68
N PRO A 794 -20.45 -8.11 -20.66
CA PRO A 794 -20.47 -9.05 -21.78
C PRO A 794 -19.15 -9.03 -22.59
N ALA A 795 -18.68 -10.20 -23.01
CA ALA A 795 -17.41 -10.36 -23.72
C ALA A 795 -17.38 -9.65 -25.08
N ASP A 796 -18.52 -9.48 -25.73
CA ASP A 796 -18.70 -8.72 -26.98
C ASP A 796 -18.64 -7.20 -26.79
N GLN A 797 -18.61 -6.71 -25.55
CA GLN A 797 -18.37 -5.30 -25.22
C GLN A 797 -16.89 -4.99 -24.91
N VAL A 798 -16.01 -6.00 -24.92
CA VAL A 798 -14.56 -5.84 -24.71
C VAL A 798 -13.85 -5.75 -26.07
N ASP A 799 -13.79 -4.55 -26.64
CA ASP A 799 -12.93 -4.23 -27.80
C ASP A 799 -11.45 -4.44 -27.42
N VAL A 800 -10.75 -5.22 -28.26
CA VAL A 800 -9.35 -5.65 -28.07
C VAL A 800 -8.30 -4.58 -28.39
N ASP A 801 -8.68 -3.52 -29.11
CA ASP A 801 -7.84 -2.34 -29.42
C ASP A 801 -8.10 -1.17 -28.46
N GLU A 802 -9.13 -1.25 -27.62
CA GLU A 802 -9.47 -0.21 -26.64
C GLU A 802 -8.57 -0.29 -25.39
N SER A 803 -8.31 0.87 -24.79
CA SER A 803 -7.42 1.01 -23.63
C SER A 803 -8.06 0.47 -22.35
N PHE A 804 -7.30 -0.29 -21.57
CA PHE A 804 -7.67 -0.73 -20.22
C PHE A 804 -8.09 0.43 -19.30
N GLU A 805 -7.56 1.64 -19.51
CA GLU A 805 -7.97 2.83 -18.75
C GLU A 805 -9.40 3.31 -19.09
N ARG A 806 -9.94 3.05 -20.29
CA ARG A 806 -11.35 3.35 -20.62
C ARG A 806 -12.33 2.37 -19.97
N TYR A 807 -11.90 1.14 -19.70
CA TYR A 807 -12.68 0.15 -18.94
C TYR A 807 -12.61 0.36 -17.42
N GLY A 808 -11.95 1.44 -16.95
CA GLY A 808 -11.82 1.72 -15.52
C GLY A 808 -10.95 0.71 -14.76
N ILE A 809 -10.03 0.01 -15.44
CA ILE A 809 -9.14 -0.98 -14.82
C ILE A 809 -8.18 -0.26 -13.85
N ASP A 810 -8.52 -0.31 -12.57
CA ASP A 810 -7.77 0.29 -11.46
C ASP A 810 -6.72 -0.68 -10.88
N SER A 811 -5.96 -0.21 -9.89
CA SER A 811 -4.91 -1.03 -9.26
C SER A 811 -5.44 -2.27 -8.52
N LEU A 812 -6.71 -2.35 -8.15
CA LEU A 812 -7.31 -3.55 -7.53
C LEU A 812 -7.69 -4.57 -8.60
N LEU A 813 -8.33 -4.11 -9.68
CA LEU A 813 -8.62 -4.92 -10.88
C LEU A 813 -7.32 -5.50 -11.49
N VAL A 814 -6.28 -4.68 -11.65
CA VAL A 814 -4.96 -5.15 -12.13
C VAL A 814 -4.37 -6.22 -11.21
N MET A 815 -4.50 -6.12 -9.88
CA MET A 815 -4.00 -7.18 -8.98
C MET A 815 -4.84 -8.46 -9.05
N SER A 816 -6.16 -8.38 -9.20
CA SER A 816 -7.00 -9.58 -9.36
C SER A 816 -6.71 -10.29 -10.68
N LEU A 817 -6.71 -9.54 -11.80
CA LEU A 817 -6.36 -10.03 -13.14
C LEU A 817 -4.95 -10.62 -13.18
N THR A 818 -3.96 -9.93 -12.62
CA THR A 818 -2.57 -10.43 -12.58
C THR A 818 -2.49 -11.74 -11.81
N ARG A 819 -3.10 -11.84 -10.62
CA ARG A 819 -3.10 -13.09 -9.84
C ARG A 819 -3.72 -14.26 -10.63
N ARG A 820 -4.85 -14.04 -11.31
CA ARG A 820 -5.50 -15.09 -12.14
C ARG A 820 -4.63 -15.52 -13.31
N LEU A 821 -3.85 -14.62 -13.89
CA LEU A 821 -2.86 -14.97 -14.92
C LEU A 821 -1.67 -15.73 -14.33
N GLU A 822 -1.20 -15.37 -13.13
CA GLU A 822 -0.06 -16.05 -12.47
C GLU A 822 -0.35 -17.52 -12.13
N GLU A 823 -1.61 -17.92 -11.99
CA GLU A 823 -2.05 -19.32 -11.83
C GLU A 823 -1.66 -20.21 -13.04
N HIS A 824 -1.51 -19.63 -14.24
CA HIS A 824 -1.13 -20.33 -15.47
C HIS A 824 0.26 -19.96 -16.00
N PHE A 825 0.68 -18.70 -15.81
CA PHE A 825 1.91 -18.13 -16.40
C PHE A 825 3.08 -17.99 -15.42
N GLY A 826 2.91 -18.36 -14.15
CA GLY A 826 3.90 -18.10 -13.09
C GLY A 826 4.02 -16.59 -12.79
N PRO A 827 5.04 -16.16 -12.01
CA PRO A 827 5.12 -14.76 -11.54
C PRO A 827 5.21 -13.73 -12.67
N LEU A 828 4.33 -12.72 -12.64
CA LEU A 828 4.19 -11.69 -13.67
C LEU A 828 4.53 -10.28 -13.14
N SER A 829 4.78 -9.36 -14.07
CA SER A 829 4.87 -7.93 -13.77
C SER A 829 3.54 -7.43 -13.17
N LYS A 830 3.61 -6.78 -12.01
CA LYS A 830 2.46 -6.12 -11.40
C LYS A 830 2.05 -4.84 -12.14
N THR A 831 2.85 -4.40 -13.11
CA THR A 831 2.50 -3.31 -14.04
C THR A 831 2.13 -3.79 -15.43
N LEU A 832 1.90 -5.09 -15.65
CA LEU A 832 1.68 -5.64 -17.00
C LEU A 832 0.56 -4.91 -17.78
N PHE A 833 -0.55 -4.58 -17.11
CA PHE A 833 -1.69 -3.83 -17.66
C PHE A 833 -1.46 -2.31 -17.80
N PHE A 834 -0.35 -1.78 -17.28
CA PHE A 834 0.10 -0.39 -17.49
C PHE A 834 1.31 -0.31 -18.44
N GLU A 835 1.98 -1.43 -18.69
CA GLU A 835 2.96 -1.59 -19.77
C GLU A 835 2.23 -1.79 -21.09
N TYR A 836 1.39 -2.83 -21.19
CA TYR A 836 0.60 -3.22 -22.36
C TYR A 836 -0.83 -2.73 -22.16
N LEU A 837 -1.31 -1.83 -23.03
CA LEU A 837 -2.49 -1.01 -22.73
C LEU A 837 -3.81 -1.56 -23.28
N THR A 838 -3.77 -2.59 -24.13
CA THR A 838 -4.94 -3.18 -24.79
C THR A 838 -4.86 -4.71 -24.76
N VAL A 839 -5.99 -5.39 -25.01
CA VAL A 839 -6.01 -6.87 -25.06
C VAL A 839 -5.05 -7.38 -26.14
N ARG A 840 -5.00 -6.74 -27.31
CA ARG A 840 -4.09 -7.11 -28.40
C ARG A 840 -2.62 -6.97 -28.03
N GLU A 841 -2.24 -5.89 -27.33
CA GLU A 841 -0.86 -5.74 -26.84
C GLU A 841 -0.50 -6.83 -25.82
N LEU A 842 -1.44 -7.18 -24.94
CA LEU A 842 -1.26 -8.20 -23.91
C LEU A 842 -1.21 -9.63 -24.50
N ALA A 843 -2.05 -9.91 -25.51
CA ALA A 843 -2.02 -11.16 -26.26
C ALA A 843 -0.69 -11.34 -27.00
N GLY A 844 -0.17 -10.26 -27.60
CA GLY A 844 1.17 -10.22 -28.19
C GLY A 844 2.29 -10.50 -27.18
N TYR A 845 2.18 -9.99 -25.95
CA TYR A 845 3.12 -10.30 -24.85
C TYR A 845 3.14 -11.79 -24.50
N PHE A 846 1.97 -12.40 -24.24
CA PHE A 846 1.90 -13.82 -23.85
C PHE A 846 2.34 -14.73 -25.00
N THR A 847 1.92 -14.45 -26.24
CA THR A 847 2.34 -15.21 -27.43
C THR A 847 3.85 -15.14 -27.65
N ALA A 848 4.49 -14.02 -27.35
CA ALA A 848 5.93 -13.83 -27.56
C ALA A 848 6.83 -14.32 -26.40
N LYS A 849 6.35 -14.27 -25.14
CA LYS A 849 7.18 -14.58 -23.96
C LYS A 849 6.78 -15.83 -23.19
N HIS A 850 5.55 -16.32 -23.35
CA HIS A 850 5.01 -17.47 -22.61
C HIS A 850 4.34 -18.52 -23.51
N PRO A 851 4.86 -18.85 -24.72
CA PRO A 851 4.13 -19.65 -25.71
C PRO A 851 3.77 -21.06 -25.23
N GLU A 852 4.58 -21.69 -24.38
CA GLU A 852 4.33 -23.05 -23.85
C GLU A 852 3.23 -23.04 -22.78
N ALA A 853 3.32 -22.15 -21.80
CA ALA A 853 2.28 -21.95 -20.79
C ALA A 853 0.95 -21.51 -21.41
N LEU A 854 1.01 -20.69 -22.46
CA LEU A 854 -0.14 -20.26 -23.26
C LEU A 854 -0.77 -21.43 -24.02
N ALA A 855 0.05 -22.29 -24.64
CA ALA A 855 -0.45 -23.48 -25.33
C ALA A 855 -1.14 -24.46 -24.37
N ALA A 856 -0.63 -24.59 -23.14
CA ALA A 856 -1.29 -25.38 -22.09
C ALA A 856 -2.59 -24.72 -21.60
N ALA A 857 -2.60 -23.42 -21.30
CA ALA A 857 -3.78 -22.68 -20.85
C ALA A 857 -4.91 -22.66 -21.89
N LEU A 858 -4.58 -22.63 -23.19
CA LEU A 858 -5.53 -22.72 -24.31
C LEU A 858 -5.93 -24.17 -24.67
N GLY A 859 -5.46 -25.18 -23.92
CA GLY A 859 -5.80 -26.59 -24.17
C GLY A 859 -5.30 -27.11 -25.53
N THR A 860 -4.12 -26.65 -25.97
CA THR A 860 -3.49 -26.99 -27.26
C THR A 860 -2.27 -27.89 -27.11
N ASP A 861 -2.41 -28.98 -26.34
CA ASP A 861 -1.55 -30.13 -26.54
C ASP A 861 -1.71 -30.66 -27.97
N ALA A 862 -0.60 -30.96 -28.64
CA ALA A 862 -0.62 -31.63 -29.94
C ALA A 862 -1.16 -33.07 -29.78
N PRO A 863 -1.89 -33.62 -30.77
CA PRO A 863 -2.42 -34.99 -30.68
C PRO A 863 -1.28 -36.02 -30.74
N GLY A 864 -0.77 -36.39 -29.56
CA GLY A 864 0.23 -37.44 -29.35
C GLY A 864 -0.40 -38.83 -29.23
N ASP A 865 0.21 -39.81 -29.90
CA ASP A 865 -0.23 -41.19 -30.07
C ASP A 865 -0.93 -41.85 -28.86
N ALA A 866 -2.24 -42.11 -28.99
CA ALA A 866 -3.02 -42.84 -27.98
C ALA A 866 -4.24 -43.62 -28.53
N ASP A 867 -4.10 -44.41 -29.60
CA ASP A 867 -5.05 -45.51 -29.84
C ASP A 867 -4.42 -46.73 -30.55
N ALA A 868 -4.13 -47.78 -29.76
CA ALA A 868 -3.48 -49.01 -30.25
C ALA A 868 -3.79 -50.25 -29.39
N ALA A 869 -5.03 -50.45 -28.91
CA ALA A 869 -5.38 -51.63 -28.10
C ALA A 869 -6.82 -52.16 -28.21
N GLY A 870 -7.29 -52.45 -29.43
CA GLY A 870 -8.10 -53.66 -29.72
C GLY A 870 -9.56 -53.78 -29.24
N SER A 871 -10.48 -53.81 -30.21
CA SER A 871 -11.70 -54.66 -30.15
C SER A 871 -12.09 -55.11 -31.56
N THR A 872 -12.77 -56.25 -31.70
CA THR A 872 -12.88 -57.01 -32.97
C THR A 872 -14.30 -57.17 -33.52
N ALA A 873 -14.49 -56.92 -34.82
CA ALA A 873 -15.72 -57.22 -35.58
C ALA A 873 -15.39 -57.72 -37.03
N PRO A 874 -16.29 -58.46 -37.70
CA PRO A 874 -15.94 -59.29 -38.88
C PRO A 874 -15.92 -58.57 -40.25
N PRO A 875 -15.30 -59.18 -41.29
CA PRO A 875 -14.84 -58.46 -42.50
C PRO A 875 -15.81 -58.43 -43.70
N ARG A 876 -15.54 -57.51 -44.65
CA ARG A 876 -16.14 -57.42 -46.00
C ARG A 876 -15.09 -56.94 -47.06
N PRO A 877 -15.36 -56.98 -48.38
CA PRO A 877 -14.35 -57.38 -49.38
C PRO A 877 -13.45 -56.25 -49.96
N PRO A 878 -12.39 -56.60 -50.73
CA PRO A 878 -11.31 -55.66 -51.11
C PRO A 878 -11.65 -54.69 -52.25
N ALA A 879 -10.91 -53.57 -52.28
CA ALA A 879 -11.07 -52.45 -53.21
C ALA A 879 -10.26 -52.59 -54.53
N PRO A 880 -10.67 -51.91 -55.62
CA PRO A 880 -9.95 -51.88 -56.91
C PRO A 880 -8.74 -50.93 -56.93
N ARG A 881 -7.88 -51.08 -57.96
CA ARG A 881 -6.56 -50.41 -58.10
C ARG A 881 -6.62 -49.02 -58.77
N PRO A 882 -5.61 -48.14 -58.53
CA PRO A 882 -5.56 -46.77 -59.08
C PRO A 882 -5.11 -46.69 -60.55
N ARG A 883 -5.17 -45.47 -61.14
CA ARG A 883 -4.68 -45.11 -62.49
C ARG A 883 -3.50 -44.11 -62.44
N PRO A 884 -2.63 -44.07 -63.49
CA PRO A 884 -1.38 -43.29 -63.51
C PRO A 884 -1.52 -41.83 -63.99
N PRO A 885 -0.48 -40.98 -63.84
CA PRO A 885 -0.53 -39.53 -64.11
C PRO A 885 -0.17 -39.12 -65.56
N THR A 886 -0.32 -37.82 -65.87
CA THR A 886 0.01 -37.18 -67.16
C THR A 886 1.02 -36.00 -67.06
N PRO A 887 1.76 -35.66 -68.14
CA PRO A 887 2.95 -34.79 -68.13
C PRO A 887 2.71 -33.30 -68.54
N PRO A 888 3.75 -32.41 -68.55
CA PRO A 888 3.57 -30.93 -68.45
C PRO A 888 3.54 -30.12 -69.78
N VAL A 889 3.60 -28.78 -69.67
CA VAL A 889 3.09 -27.74 -70.60
C VAL A 889 4.19 -26.89 -71.30
N ALA A 890 3.98 -26.50 -72.59
CA ALA A 890 4.43 -25.25 -73.27
C ALA A 890 4.11 -25.28 -74.80
N PRO A 891 4.18 -24.20 -75.63
CA PRO A 891 4.26 -22.73 -75.39
C PRO A 891 3.14 -21.90 -76.14
N ARG A 892 3.32 -20.56 -76.33
CA ARG A 892 2.34 -19.56 -76.87
C ARG A 892 2.64 -19.00 -78.28
N PRO A 893 1.66 -18.34 -78.95
CA PRO A 893 1.87 -17.03 -79.62
C PRO A 893 0.82 -15.92 -79.30
N ARG A 894 0.59 -14.88 -80.16
CA ARG A 894 0.16 -13.50 -79.78
C ARG A 894 -0.94 -12.79 -80.64
N GLY A 895 -1.73 -11.88 -80.02
CA GLY A 895 -2.27 -10.60 -80.58
C GLY A 895 -3.68 -10.60 -81.24
N PRO A 896 -4.33 -9.44 -81.57
CA PRO A 896 -3.93 -8.01 -81.47
C PRO A 896 -4.87 -7.08 -80.60
N ARG A 897 -5.36 -5.89 -81.07
CA ARG A 897 -5.69 -4.67 -80.25
C ARG A 897 -7.01 -3.88 -80.55
N ARG A 898 -7.57 -3.23 -79.49
CA ARG A 898 -8.35 -1.92 -79.42
C ARG A 898 -9.74 -1.83 -80.10
N PRO A 899 -10.60 -0.78 -79.88
CA PRO A 899 -10.43 0.56 -79.22
C PRO A 899 -11.49 0.95 -78.11
N PRO A 900 -11.50 2.20 -77.54
CA PRO A 900 -12.42 2.61 -76.44
C PRO A 900 -13.16 4.01 -76.53
N THR A 901 -14.18 4.23 -75.67
CA THR A 901 -14.92 5.51 -75.32
C THR A 901 -15.87 6.14 -76.38
N PRO A 902 -16.99 6.85 -76.03
CA PRO A 902 -17.20 8.02 -75.12
C PRO A 902 -18.11 7.75 -73.87
N ARG A 903 -18.36 8.60 -72.84
CA ARG A 903 -18.58 10.08 -72.61
C ARG A 903 -20.05 10.56 -72.93
N THR A 904 -20.74 11.49 -72.23
CA THR A 904 -20.41 12.54 -71.21
C THR A 904 -21.66 13.11 -70.47
N THR A 905 -21.53 13.64 -69.23
CA THR A 905 -21.98 14.99 -68.70
C THR A 905 -21.72 15.04 -67.16
N THR A 906 -20.91 15.90 -66.50
CA THR A 906 -20.78 17.38 -66.30
C THR A 906 -21.87 18.05 -65.44
N PRO A 907 -21.58 19.13 -64.65
CA PRO A 907 -20.31 19.72 -64.17
C PRO A 907 -20.22 19.78 -62.61
N SER A 908 -19.12 19.94 -61.85
CA SER A 908 -17.73 20.44 -62.00
C SER A 908 -17.45 21.93 -61.67
N ARG A 909 -16.66 22.18 -60.60
CA ARG A 909 -15.60 23.21 -60.40
C ARG A 909 -15.25 23.39 -58.91
N SER A 910 -14.06 23.83 -58.49
CA SER A 910 -12.68 23.66 -59.01
C SER A 910 -11.66 24.12 -57.94
N SER A 911 -10.43 23.59 -58.00
CA SER A 911 -9.36 23.73 -56.99
C SER A 911 -8.55 25.05 -57.02
N ALA A 912 -7.75 25.23 -55.95
CA ALA A 912 -6.43 25.90 -55.86
C ALA A 912 -6.28 27.18 -54.99
N TRP A 913 -5.09 27.29 -54.38
CA TRP A 913 -4.50 28.43 -53.64
C TRP A 913 -3.70 29.35 -54.63
N PRO A 914 -3.12 30.54 -54.29
CA PRO A 914 -2.81 31.12 -52.96
C PRO A 914 -3.02 32.66 -52.76
N VAL A 915 -2.65 33.13 -51.56
CA VAL A 915 -2.28 34.48 -51.05
C VAL A 915 -2.26 35.72 -52.01
N ALA A 916 -2.99 36.80 -51.68
CA ALA A 916 -2.44 38.19 -51.53
C ALA A 916 -3.44 39.28 -51.03
N THR A 917 -3.04 39.98 -49.96
CA THR A 917 -3.37 41.37 -49.49
C THR A 917 -4.48 42.25 -50.12
N ARG A 918 -5.28 42.96 -49.29
CA ARG A 918 -5.03 44.38 -48.89
C ARG A 918 -5.96 44.89 -47.76
N ARG A 919 -5.60 46.05 -47.18
CA ARG A 919 -6.25 46.75 -46.04
C ARG A 919 -7.51 47.56 -46.45
N PRO A 920 -8.24 48.15 -45.47
CA PRO A 920 -7.96 49.56 -45.15
C PRO A 920 -7.54 49.81 -43.68
N THR A 921 -6.89 50.96 -43.44
CA THR A 921 -6.51 51.49 -42.12
C THR A 921 -6.56 53.01 -42.13
N PRO A 922 -7.12 53.64 -41.09
CA PRO A 922 -6.32 54.50 -40.19
C PRO A 922 -6.64 54.19 -38.71
N SER A 923 -5.92 54.67 -37.69
CA SER A 923 -4.62 55.36 -37.58
C SER A 923 -4.15 55.35 -36.11
N THR A 924 -2.84 55.31 -35.86
CA THR A 924 -2.27 55.72 -34.55
C THR A 924 -2.23 57.25 -34.46
N PRO A 925 -2.27 57.84 -33.24
CA PRO A 925 -0.97 58.27 -32.70
C PRO A 925 -0.79 58.15 -31.18
N SER A 926 0.47 58.31 -30.80
CA SER A 926 1.02 58.67 -29.49
C SER A 926 0.15 59.53 -28.55
N GLY A 927 0.23 59.23 -27.25
CA GLY A 927 0.80 60.22 -26.32
C GLY A 927 -0.10 60.93 -25.30
N ALA A 928 0.11 60.57 -24.03
CA ALA A 928 0.17 61.47 -22.86
C ALA A 928 -1.08 62.23 -22.32
N THR A 929 -0.96 62.54 -21.02
CA THR A 929 -1.57 63.66 -20.26
C THR A 929 -3.09 63.68 -19.94
N CYS A 930 -3.35 63.55 -18.64
CA CYS A 930 -4.19 64.44 -17.81
C CYS A 930 -5.67 64.72 -18.17
N ALA A 931 -6.55 63.93 -17.52
CA ALA A 931 -7.47 64.38 -16.47
C ALA A 931 -8.29 65.68 -16.63
N ARG A 932 -9.61 65.57 -16.42
CA ARG A 932 -10.31 66.27 -15.32
C ARG A 932 -11.72 65.74 -15.01
N ALA A 933 -12.16 65.95 -13.78
CA ALA A 933 -13.56 65.87 -13.34
C ALA A 933 -14.28 67.23 -13.55
N PRO A 934 -15.61 67.29 -13.35
CA PRO A 934 -16.18 67.78 -12.08
C PRO A 934 -17.38 66.92 -11.60
N THR A 935 -18.07 67.07 -10.45
CA THR A 935 -18.41 68.21 -9.54
C THR A 935 -18.47 67.73 -8.07
N ALA A 936 -17.94 68.45 -7.05
CA ALA A 936 -18.57 69.50 -6.21
C ALA A 936 -19.88 69.10 -5.47
N SER A 937 -20.01 69.20 -4.14
CA SER A 937 -20.07 70.40 -3.26
C SER A 937 -19.58 70.12 -1.80
N ARG A 938 -18.86 71.01 -1.06
CA ARG A 938 -19.23 72.18 -0.18
C ARG A 938 -20.22 71.90 0.99
N ARG A 939 -20.13 72.50 2.21
CA ARG A 939 -19.03 73.04 3.09
C ARG A 939 -19.61 73.52 4.46
N CYS A 940 -18.77 73.67 5.51
CA CYS A 940 -19.00 74.40 6.80
C CYS A 940 -19.87 73.69 7.88
N ARG A 941 -19.85 74.01 9.20
CA ARG A 941 -19.37 75.21 9.96
C ARG A 941 -19.09 74.94 11.49
N ARG A 942 -18.14 75.68 12.11
CA ARG A 942 -18.08 76.22 13.52
C ARG A 942 -17.83 75.34 14.81
N THR A 943 -16.76 75.70 15.57
CA THR A 943 -16.62 75.98 17.07
C THR A 943 -17.20 75.03 18.16
N ALA A 944 -16.62 74.84 19.39
CA ALA A 944 -15.36 75.29 20.06
C ALA A 944 -15.11 74.57 21.43
N GLY A 945 -13.91 74.73 22.05
CA GLY A 945 -13.56 74.33 23.45
C GLY A 945 -13.03 72.88 23.62
N THR A 946 -12.16 72.50 24.59
CA THR A 946 -11.40 73.22 25.63
C THR A 946 -10.10 72.42 26.00
N THR A 947 -9.09 73.07 26.61
CA THR A 947 -7.73 72.56 26.98
C THR A 947 -7.60 72.20 28.49
N PRO A 948 -6.41 71.79 29.06
CA PRO A 948 -5.09 71.41 28.51
C PRO A 948 -4.45 70.10 29.08
N GLY A 949 -3.27 69.72 28.55
CA GLY A 949 -2.32 68.80 29.20
C GLY A 949 -0.89 68.91 28.62
N THR A 950 0.06 69.50 29.36
CA THR A 950 1.47 69.74 28.96
C THR A 950 2.42 68.59 29.34
N THR A 951 3.55 68.33 28.66
CA THR A 951 4.75 69.21 28.57
C THR A 951 5.62 69.04 27.30
N THR A 952 6.57 69.98 27.13
CA THR A 952 7.59 70.04 26.05
C THR A 952 9.01 69.78 26.65
N ARG A 953 10.19 69.81 25.98
CA ARG A 953 10.65 70.71 24.90
C ARG A 953 12.05 70.37 24.31
N THR A 954 12.16 70.32 22.97
CA THR A 954 13.30 70.66 22.05
C THR A 954 14.80 70.41 22.39
N ARG A 955 15.55 69.93 21.38
CA ARG A 955 16.67 70.64 20.67
C ARG A 955 17.01 69.88 19.36
N ARG A 956 16.74 70.44 18.17
CA ARG A 956 17.55 71.33 17.29
C ARG A 956 18.74 70.68 16.52
N ARG A 957 18.53 70.56 15.19
CA ARG A 957 19.49 70.40 14.07
C ARG A 957 20.55 71.54 14.02
N PRO A 958 21.71 71.38 13.33
CA PRO A 958 21.82 71.53 11.86
C PRO A 958 22.71 70.47 11.17
N ALA A 959 23.20 70.69 9.94
CA ALA A 959 23.74 69.65 9.05
C ALA A 959 24.94 70.04 8.15
N GLY A 960 25.79 69.04 7.85
CA GLY A 960 26.71 68.96 6.71
C GLY A 960 28.12 69.58 6.88
N PRO A 961 29.03 69.47 5.87
CA PRO A 961 28.94 68.63 4.66
C PRO A 961 30.29 68.01 4.13
N ARG A 962 30.20 67.27 2.99
CA ARG A 962 31.24 67.00 1.93
C ARG A 962 32.27 65.85 2.03
N ARG A 963 32.27 65.02 0.95
CA ARG A 963 33.42 64.47 0.15
C ARG A 963 34.38 63.45 0.81
N SER A 964 35.15 62.59 0.09
CA SER A 964 35.07 61.98 -1.27
C SER A 964 36.27 61.03 -1.50
N GLY A 965 36.17 60.00 -2.35
CA GLY A 965 37.35 59.27 -2.90
C GLY A 965 37.22 57.73 -2.93
N ALA A 966 38.05 57.04 -3.72
CA ALA A 966 38.02 55.58 -3.91
C ALA A 966 39.35 54.96 -4.41
N ALA A 967 39.43 53.62 -4.30
CA ALA A 967 40.24 52.66 -5.07
C ALA A 967 41.73 52.32 -4.73
N SER A 968 41.95 51.01 -4.47
CA SER A 968 42.98 50.08 -5.01
C SER A 968 44.50 50.12 -4.65
N CYS A 969 44.96 49.03 -4.01
CA CYS A 969 46.24 48.27 -4.22
C CYS A 969 47.63 48.95 -3.91
N PRO A 970 48.80 48.23 -3.91
CA PRO A 970 49.07 46.77 -4.05
C PRO A 970 50.09 46.11 -3.05
N THR A 971 50.22 44.78 -3.11
CA THR A 971 51.40 43.88 -2.85
C THR A 971 52.55 44.21 -1.85
N ARG A 972 52.89 43.25 -0.95
CA ARG A 972 54.20 42.53 -0.87
C ARG A 972 54.32 41.56 0.32
N SER A 973 55.26 40.60 0.25
CA SER A 973 55.65 39.65 1.33
C SER A 973 57.16 39.75 1.65
N PRO A 974 57.60 39.40 2.87
CA PRO A 974 58.89 38.70 3.02
C PRO A 974 58.91 37.61 4.12
N SER A 975 60.10 37.07 4.41
CA SER A 975 60.37 35.70 4.90
C SER A 975 61.09 35.56 6.26
N THR A 976 60.59 34.65 7.10
CA THR A 976 61.29 33.55 7.84
C THR A 976 62.42 33.82 8.88
N ARG A 977 62.50 32.91 9.89
CA ARG A 977 63.55 32.66 10.92
C ARG A 977 63.51 33.57 12.15
N CYS A 978 63.82 33.13 13.38
CA CYS A 978 64.08 31.81 14.00
C CYS A 978 63.96 31.99 15.55
N SER A 979 63.86 30.99 16.44
CA SER A 979 63.73 29.50 16.40
C SER A 979 63.03 29.08 17.74
N SER A 980 63.21 27.95 18.46
CA SER A 980 64.01 26.71 18.43
C SER A 980 63.50 25.74 19.51
N GLY A 981 63.56 24.42 19.32
CA GLY A 981 63.39 23.42 20.41
C GLY A 981 62.63 22.13 20.04
N CYS A 982 63.28 20.97 20.20
CA CYS A 982 62.73 19.61 20.13
C CYS A 982 63.41 18.76 21.24
N PRO A 983 62.94 17.55 21.66
CA PRO A 983 62.70 16.40 20.77
C PRO A 983 61.49 15.48 21.11
N ARG A 984 61.27 14.45 20.28
CA ARG A 984 60.49 13.22 20.59
C ARG A 984 61.43 12.11 21.10
N PRO A 985 60.92 10.98 21.66
CA PRO A 985 60.77 9.77 20.82
C PRO A 985 59.63 8.76 21.19
N ARG A 986 59.44 7.79 20.29
CA ARG A 986 58.96 6.37 20.44
C ARG A 986 60.02 5.47 19.74
N PRO A 987 59.98 4.12 19.68
CA PRO A 987 59.09 3.08 20.27
C PRO A 987 59.84 1.90 20.97
N THR A 988 59.14 0.84 21.44
CA THR A 988 59.53 -0.61 21.52
C THR A 988 58.40 -1.40 22.24
N THR A 989 57.63 -2.34 21.65
CA THR A 989 57.86 -3.78 21.32
C THR A 989 57.74 -4.83 22.47
N SER A 990 56.63 -5.59 22.43
CA SER A 990 56.48 -7.06 22.66
C SER A 990 56.79 -7.78 24.01
N THR A 991 55.71 -8.26 24.67
CA THR A 991 55.59 -9.56 25.43
C THR A 991 56.42 -9.79 26.71
N PRO A 992 56.10 -10.76 27.63
CA PRO A 992 55.22 -11.95 27.49
C PRO A 992 54.14 -12.16 28.59
N ARG A 993 53.54 -13.36 28.62
CA ARG A 993 52.56 -13.88 29.60
C ARG A 993 53.19 -14.35 30.93
N SER A 994 52.30 -14.63 31.89
CA SER A 994 52.38 -15.58 33.03
C SER A 994 52.66 -15.02 34.43
N GLY A 995 52.13 -15.71 35.45
CA GLY A 995 52.17 -15.35 36.87
C GLY A 995 50.86 -15.72 37.59
N CYS A 996 50.93 -16.63 38.57
CA CYS A 996 49.75 -17.16 39.29
C CYS A 996 50.05 -17.29 40.79
N SER A 997 48.99 -17.42 41.62
CA SER A 997 49.02 -17.60 43.08
C SER A 997 49.40 -16.34 43.90
N SER A 998 49.15 -16.25 45.21
CA SER A 998 48.77 -17.30 46.18
C SER A 998 47.80 -16.83 47.29
N ARG A 999 47.45 -17.74 48.23
CA ARG A 999 46.41 -17.59 49.28
C ARG A 999 47.00 -17.22 50.65
N ARG A 1000 46.19 -16.63 51.55
CA ARG A 1000 46.05 -16.89 53.03
C ARG A 1000 45.17 -15.81 53.71
N SER A 1001 44.57 -15.97 54.90
CA SER A 1001 43.78 -17.08 55.50
C SER A 1001 43.29 -16.74 56.92
N GLY A 1002 41.99 -16.94 57.24
CA GLY A 1002 41.45 -17.03 58.62
C GLY A 1002 40.99 -15.71 59.28
N THR A 1003 40.19 -15.69 60.37
CA THR A 1003 39.53 -16.81 61.11
C THR A 1003 38.35 -16.29 61.99
N CYS A 1004 37.51 -17.21 62.50
CA CYS A 1004 36.71 -17.17 63.77
C CYS A 1004 35.19 -16.81 63.81
N TRP A 1005 34.38 -17.90 63.86
CA TRP A 1005 33.42 -18.27 64.94
C TRP A 1005 32.07 -17.55 65.25
N ARG A 1006 31.04 -18.40 65.42
CA ARG A 1006 29.78 -18.35 66.24
C ARG A 1006 28.45 -17.80 65.66
N THR A 1007 27.53 -18.76 65.48
CA THR A 1007 26.05 -18.75 65.56
C THR A 1007 25.53 -18.53 67.02
N PRO A 1008 24.21 -18.31 67.34
CA PRO A 1008 23.06 -19.12 66.86
C PRO A 1008 21.61 -18.53 66.84
N ALA A 1009 20.68 -19.43 66.49
CA ALA A 1009 19.31 -19.61 67.01
C ALA A 1009 18.08 -19.02 66.27
N THR A 1010 17.02 -19.84 66.26
CA THR A 1010 15.68 -19.64 65.69
C THR A 1010 14.66 -19.26 66.79
N PRO A 1011 13.43 -18.83 66.45
CA PRO A 1011 12.30 -19.77 66.62
C PRO A 1011 11.19 -19.63 65.55
N ALA A 1012 10.20 -20.54 65.58
CA ALA A 1012 8.99 -20.47 64.76
C ALA A 1012 7.76 -21.06 65.49
N ARG A 1013 6.56 -20.50 65.27
CA ARG A 1013 5.26 -21.17 65.49
C ARG A 1013 4.06 -20.43 64.86
N ARG A 1014 3.07 -21.21 64.43
CA ARG A 1014 1.66 -20.87 64.10
C ARG A 1014 0.80 -20.90 65.41
N PRO A 1015 -0.49 -20.48 65.49
CA PRO A 1015 -1.54 -20.71 64.46
C PRO A 1015 -2.78 -19.76 64.35
N THR A 1016 -3.61 -20.06 63.33
CA THR A 1016 -5.10 -19.95 63.22
C THR A 1016 -5.91 -18.71 63.63
N ALA A 1017 -6.57 -18.13 62.60
CA ALA A 1017 -8.02 -17.90 62.46
C ALA A 1017 -8.81 -16.99 63.43
N ALA A 1018 -9.41 -15.93 62.86
CA ALA A 1018 -10.75 -15.42 63.18
C ALA A 1018 -11.29 -14.53 62.03
N ALA A 1019 -12.62 -14.47 61.88
CA ALA A 1019 -13.36 -13.41 61.21
C ALA A 1019 -14.37 -12.83 62.22
N PRO A 1020 -14.92 -11.61 62.01
CA PRO A 1020 -16.33 -11.59 61.61
C PRO A 1020 -16.77 -10.41 60.69
N ALA A 1021 -18.04 -10.48 60.33
CA ALA A 1021 -18.81 -9.72 59.35
C ALA A 1021 -19.04 -8.21 59.60
N CYS A 1022 -19.41 -7.55 58.49
CA CYS A 1022 -20.42 -6.48 58.33
C CYS A 1022 -20.51 -5.28 59.30
N SER A 1023 -20.46 -4.07 58.71
CA SER A 1023 -21.50 -3.06 58.91
C SER A 1023 -21.73 -2.26 57.61
N SER A 1024 -22.93 -1.70 57.46
CA SER A 1024 -23.38 -0.94 56.29
C SER A 1024 -23.46 0.56 56.56
N ALA A 1025 -23.00 1.38 55.63
CA ALA A 1025 -23.32 2.79 55.45
C ALA A 1025 -23.12 3.18 53.98
#